data_AF-A0A8C0P267-F1
#
_entry.id   AF-A0A8C0P267-F1
#
_cell.length_a   1.000
_cell.length_b   1.000
_cell.length_c   1.000
_cell.angle_alpha   90.00
_cell.angle_beta   90.00
_cell.angle_gamma   90.00
#
_symmetry.space_group_name_H-M   'P 1'
#
loop_
_entity.id
_entity.type
_entity.pdbx_description
1 polymer ?
#
loop_
_entity_poly.entity_id
_entity_poly.type
_entity_poly.pdbx_seq_one_letter_code
_entity_poly.pdbx_strand_id
1 'polypeptide(L)'
;MRFGPLLLLLLLLPLCGAGSPALSRSLSLRGGWRIRSGNGSLELPGEVPGCVHSALRRRGFIQDPYYRFNDLNYRWISLDNWTYSKNFKIPFNISNWQKVNLIFEGVDTVAKVLLNNVPIGKTDNMFKRYSFDITSVVSNVNSLELRFQSPVLYAAQQSKAHTSYSVPPDCPPLVQKGQCHVNFIRKEQSSFSWDWGPSFPTQGIWKDVRIEAYNICHLNYFTFSPIYDNHTQVWSLEIESSFDVVSPKPISGQVIVSIPKLQTQQTYSIELQPGERIVELFVKINKNVTVETWWPRGHGHQTGYNMTILFKLVRGLSIEKSTKVYFRTVELIEEPIEGSQGLSFYFKINGLPIFLKGSNWIPADSFQDRVTSDLLRLLLQSAVDANMNTLRVWGGGIYEQDEFYRLCDELGIMVWQDFMFACALYPTGRDFMNSVRAEVAHQIRRLKYHPSIIVWGGNNENEAALMMNWYNIRASELHTYINDYVVLYVKNIRKIVLAEDSSRPFIISSPTNGAESIKEGWLSVNPYDSNFGDVHFYDYINDCWNWKVFPKARFVSEYGYQSWPSFSTLEKVSSKEDWSYNSKFSLHRQHHAGGNDEMLLQIGFHFKLPESTDPLQTFKDTIYLTQVMQAQCVKVETEFYRRSRSEIVRGQGYTMGALYWQLNDIWQAPSWASLEYGGKWKMLHYFARHFFAPLLPVGFEDQDLFFIYGVSDLSSDCKAKLTVRIHTWSSLEPLCSSETEYFVMKAGKAVLLYEEFVPILLENCGNCTRRSCVVSFYLSTDSQLSSPTNYHFLSSLSETVGLHKAHITAVISQQGNTFAFDLETSAVAPFVWLDVGSIPGRFSDNGFLMTERTRTVLFYPWQPTSKSELEQSFRVTSLMDIY
;
A
#
# COMPACT_ATOMS: atom_id res chain seq x y z
N MET A 1 53.62 -23.14 61.79
CA MET A 1 52.33 -22.52 62.23
C MET A 1 51.98 -21.43 61.23
N ARG A 2 50.74 -21.03 60.95
CA ARG A 2 49.34 -21.52 61.07
C ARG A 2 48.52 -20.46 60.28
N PHE A 3 47.48 -20.72 59.50
CA PHE A 3 46.78 -21.92 59.01
C PHE A 3 46.16 -21.57 57.62
N GLY A 4 45.66 -22.55 56.86
CA GLY A 4 44.76 -22.32 55.73
C GLY A 4 43.65 -23.39 55.69
N PRO A 5 42.41 -23.06 55.26
CA PRO A 5 41.41 -24.07 54.92
C PRO A 5 40.84 -23.94 53.50
N LEU A 6 40.92 -25.08 52.79
CA LEU A 6 39.84 -25.78 52.08
C LEU A 6 38.72 -24.95 51.41
N LEU A 7 38.64 -25.09 50.08
CA LEU A 7 37.39 -25.02 49.33
C LEU A 7 37.12 -26.41 48.70
N LEU A 8 35.88 -26.90 48.78
CA LEU A 8 35.52 -28.24 48.27
C LEU A 8 35.59 -28.31 46.73
N LEU A 9 36.25 -29.34 46.21
CA LEU A 9 35.99 -29.83 44.85
C LEU A 9 34.77 -30.75 44.88
N LEU A 10 33.70 -30.38 44.16
CA LEU A 10 32.61 -31.28 43.80
C LEU A 10 32.74 -31.63 42.32
N LEU A 11 33.10 -32.88 42.05
CA LEU A 11 33.20 -33.45 40.71
C LEU A 11 31.79 -33.59 40.09
N LEU A 12 31.51 -32.79 39.06
CA LEU A 12 30.40 -33.05 38.13
C LEU A 12 30.95 -33.71 36.87
N LEU A 13 30.69 -35.00 36.73
CA LEU A 13 30.94 -35.77 35.51
C LEU A 13 30.03 -35.26 34.37
N PRO A 14 30.55 -35.02 33.16
CA PRO A 14 29.70 -34.78 32.00
C PRO A 14 29.07 -36.11 31.58
N LEU A 15 27.78 -36.29 31.85
CA LEU A 15 26.98 -37.30 31.19
C LEU A 15 26.92 -36.94 29.69
N CYS A 16 27.65 -37.69 28.87
CA CYS A 16 27.52 -37.66 27.42
C CYS A 16 26.11 -38.14 27.01
N GLY A 17 25.15 -37.21 27.02
CA GLY A 17 23.88 -37.40 26.33
C GLY A 17 24.15 -37.55 24.85
N ALA A 18 23.95 -38.76 24.32
CA ALA A 18 23.92 -38.98 22.89
C ALA A 18 22.75 -38.16 22.31
N GLY A 19 23.07 -37.00 21.71
CA GLY A 19 22.06 -36.11 21.16
C GLY A 19 21.25 -36.83 20.09
N SER A 20 19.92 -36.81 20.23
CA SER A 20 19.01 -37.33 19.21
C SER A 20 19.41 -36.77 17.84
N PRO A 21 19.57 -37.60 16.80
CA PRO A 21 19.90 -37.10 15.47
C PRO A 21 18.82 -36.11 15.04
N ALA A 22 19.20 -34.91 14.62
CA ALA A 22 18.25 -33.92 14.14
C ALA A 22 17.43 -34.53 12.98
N LEU A 23 16.11 -34.47 13.07
CA LEU A 23 15.19 -35.14 12.13
C LEU A 23 14.79 -34.24 10.94
N SER A 24 15.25 -32.99 10.93
CA SER A 24 15.31 -32.10 9.76
C SER A 24 16.56 -31.20 9.81
N ARG A 25 17.00 -30.70 8.65
CA ARG A 25 18.03 -29.67 8.51
C ARG A 25 17.63 -28.70 7.40
N SER A 26 17.71 -27.40 7.68
CA SER A 26 17.57 -26.33 6.69
C SER A 26 18.92 -25.63 6.49
N LEU A 27 19.25 -25.31 5.24
CA LEU A 27 20.42 -24.53 4.84
C LEU A 27 19.96 -23.40 3.92
N SER A 28 20.09 -22.16 4.37
CA SER A 28 19.86 -21.00 3.52
C SER A 28 20.98 -20.86 2.46
N LEU A 29 20.61 -20.52 1.23
CA LEU A 29 21.53 -20.23 0.12
C LEU A 29 21.65 -18.73 -0.18
N ARG A 30 21.20 -17.85 0.73
CA ARG A 30 21.34 -16.38 0.66
C ARG A 30 22.79 -15.90 0.53
N GLY A 31 22.96 -14.60 0.33
CA GLY A 31 24.24 -13.92 0.20
C GLY A 31 24.77 -13.99 -1.22
N GLY A 32 26.09 -14.01 -1.39
CA GLY A 32 26.73 -13.97 -2.70
C GLY A 32 26.44 -15.17 -3.63
N TRP A 33 26.17 -14.85 -4.89
CA TRP A 33 26.04 -15.70 -6.08
C TRP A 33 26.88 -15.06 -7.22
N ARG A 34 27.11 -15.78 -8.32
CA ARG A 34 27.63 -15.19 -9.57
C ARG A 34 26.50 -15.01 -10.57
N ILE A 35 26.45 -13.87 -11.25
CA ILE A 35 25.50 -13.51 -12.29
C ILE A 35 26.26 -13.36 -13.61
N ARG A 36 25.77 -13.97 -14.68
CA ARG A 36 26.39 -13.94 -16.02
C ARG A 36 25.38 -13.57 -17.10
N SER A 37 25.78 -12.75 -18.08
CA SER A 37 24.99 -12.38 -19.25
C SER A 37 24.79 -13.54 -20.23
N GLY A 38 23.85 -13.42 -21.17
CA GLY A 38 23.47 -14.52 -22.07
C GLY A 38 24.59 -14.96 -23.01
N ASN A 39 25.46 -14.02 -23.42
CA ASN A 39 26.66 -14.28 -24.21
C ASN A 39 27.94 -14.54 -23.36
N GLY A 40 27.84 -14.48 -22.03
CA GLY A 40 28.97 -14.65 -21.12
C GLY A 40 29.97 -13.49 -21.03
N SER A 41 29.74 -12.37 -21.74
CA SER A 41 30.67 -11.21 -21.75
C SER A 41 30.72 -10.44 -20.42
N LEU A 42 29.66 -10.53 -19.60
CA LEU A 42 29.63 -10.00 -18.24
C LEU A 42 29.47 -11.17 -17.28
N GLU A 43 30.39 -11.31 -16.30
CA GLU A 43 30.21 -12.15 -15.13
C GLU A 43 30.59 -11.34 -13.88
N LEU A 44 29.67 -11.25 -12.90
CA LEU A 44 29.84 -10.44 -11.71
C LEU A 44 29.21 -11.10 -10.46
N PRO A 45 29.75 -10.85 -9.25
CA PRO A 45 29.11 -11.28 -8.02
C PRO A 45 27.90 -10.40 -7.65
N GLY A 46 26.75 -11.04 -7.39
CA GLY A 46 25.50 -10.40 -6.96
C GLY A 46 24.88 -11.13 -5.76
N GLU A 47 24.00 -10.44 -5.03
CA GLU A 47 23.36 -10.99 -3.83
C GLU A 47 22.05 -11.71 -4.15
N VAL A 48 21.66 -12.64 -3.27
CA VAL A 48 20.33 -13.26 -3.20
C VAL A 48 19.78 -13.15 -1.77
N PRO A 49 18.60 -12.55 -1.54
CA PRO A 49 17.70 -11.97 -2.55
C PRO A 49 18.31 -10.79 -3.31
N GLY A 50 17.96 -10.66 -4.59
CA GLY A 50 18.54 -9.65 -5.47
C GLY A 50 18.18 -9.80 -6.94
N CYS A 51 18.32 -8.71 -7.70
CA CYS A 51 18.09 -8.67 -9.13
C CYS A 51 19.32 -8.21 -9.94
N VAL A 52 19.29 -8.43 -11.25
CA VAL A 52 20.40 -8.11 -12.17
C VAL A 52 20.76 -6.62 -12.14
N HIS A 53 19.77 -5.74 -12.23
CA HIS A 53 19.99 -4.28 -12.21
C HIS A 53 20.67 -3.79 -10.93
N SER A 54 20.24 -4.30 -9.76
CA SER A 54 20.86 -3.92 -8.48
C SER A 54 22.27 -4.50 -8.34
N ALA A 55 22.57 -5.67 -8.91
CA ALA A 55 23.91 -6.23 -8.94
C ALA A 55 24.85 -5.43 -9.85
N LEU A 56 24.43 -5.09 -11.08
CA LEU A 56 25.22 -4.29 -12.02
C LEU A 56 25.54 -2.90 -11.45
N ARG A 57 24.56 -2.21 -10.85
CA ARG A 57 24.76 -0.91 -10.17
C ARG A 57 25.73 -1.04 -9.00
N ARG A 58 25.56 -2.04 -8.12
CA ARG A 58 26.47 -2.29 -6.97
C ARG A 58 27.92 -2.61 -7.37
N ARG A 59 28.14 -3.05 -8.60
CA ARG A 59 29.48 -3.35 -9.16
C ARG A 59 30.00 -2.28 -10.11
N GLY A 60 29.28 -1.16 -10.29
CA GLY A 60 29.72 -0.03 -11.11
C GLY A 60 29.68 -0.25 -12.62
N PHE A 61 29.04 -1.32 -13.11
CA PHE A 61 28.86 -1.55 -14.56
C PHE A 61 27.85 -0.59 -15.18
N ILE A 62 26.93 -0.08 -14.37
CA ILE A 62 25.91 0.90 -14.77
C ILE A 62 25.80 1.99 -13.70
N GLN A 63 25.35 3.16 -14.13
CA GLN A 63 24.90 4.24 -13.23
C GLN A 63 23.61 3.81 -12.48
N ASP A 64 22.99 4.73 -11.73
CA ASP A 64 21.63 4.48 -11.27
C ASP A 64 20.68 4.26 -12.46
N PRO A 65 19.90 3.15 -12.51
CA PRO A 65 18.81 3.01 -13.47
C PRO A 65 17.84 4.19 -13.41
N TYR A 66 17.64 4.79 -12.24
CA TYR A 66 16.76 5.94 -12.09
C TYR A 66 17.38 7.26 -12.52
N TYR A 67 18.62 7.33 -13.02
CA TYR A 67 19.23 8.60 -13.47
C TYR A 67 18.79 8.97 -14.90
N ARG A 68 18.24 10.18 -15.06
CA ARG A 68 17.80 10.78 -16.33
C ARG A 68 16.96 9.84 -17.22
N PHE A 69 17.56 9.34 -18.30
CA PHE A 69 16.94 8.51 -19.35
C PHE A 69 17.43 7.04 -19.32
N ASN A 70 17.94 6.58 -18.17
CA ASN A 70 18.57 5.26 -18.07
C ASN A 70 17.60 4.08 -18.15
N ASP A 71 16.29 4.32 -18.03
CA ASP A 71 15.22 3.39 -18.43
C ASP A 71 15.31 3.01 -19.92
N LEU A 72 15.61 3.98 -20.79
CA LEU A 72 15.87 3.72 -22.21
C LEU A 72 17.26 3.12 -22.42
N ASN A 73 18.30 3.72 -21.81
CA ASN A 73 19.69 3.32 -22.05
C ASN A 73 20.00 1.89 -21.57
N TYR A 74 19.33 1.42 -20.51
CA TYR A 74 19.56 0.10 -19.92
C TYR A 74 18.51 -0.96 -20.27
N ARG A 75 17.62 -0.67 -21.24
CA ARG A 75 16.65 -1.65 -21.79
C ARG A 75 17.29 -2.98 -22.23
N TRP A 76 18.57 -2.96 -22.64
CA TRP A 76 19.33 -4.16 -22.99
C TRP A 76 19.44 -5.18 -21.83
N ILE A 77 19.47 -4.73 -20.57
CA ILE A 77 19.55 -5.60 -19.39
C ILE A 77 18.28 -6.47 -19.31
N SER A 78 17.11 -5.86 -19.52
CA SER A 78 15.82 -6.57 -19.53
C SER A 78 15.61 -7.46 -20.75
N LEU A 79 16.32 -7.22 -21.85
CA LEU A 79 16.23 -8.00 -23.10
C LEU A 79 17.20 -9.20 -23.15
N ASP A 80 18.30 -9.18 -22.40
CA ASP A 80 19.23 -10.32 -22.32
C ASP A 80 18.72 -11.42 -21.35
N ASN A 81 19.26 -12.62 -21.48
CA ASN A 81 18.95 -13.80 -20.66
C ASN A 81 20.06 -14.00 -19.61
N TRP A 82 19.77 -13.78 -18.33
CA TRP A 82 20.79 -13.82 -17.28
C TRP A 82 20.87 -15.19 -16.58
N THR A 83 22.06 -15.60 -16.15
CA THR A 83 22.28 -16.82 -15.37
C THR A 83 22.79 -16.50 -13.98
N TYR A 84 22.03 -16.87 -12.94
CA TYR A 84 22.52 -16.93 -11.56
C TYR A 84 23.17 -18.28 -11.32
N SER A 85 24.32 -18.32 -10.65
CA SER A 85 25.02 -19.56 -10.30
C SER A 85 25.64 -19.52 -8.89
N LYS A 86 25.59 -20.64 -8.17
CA LYS A 86 26.22 -20.80 -6.85
C LYS A 86 26.73 -22.21 -6.63
N ASN A 87 27.99 -22.27 -6.20
CA ASN A 87 28.57 -23.50 -5.65
C ASN A 87 28.33 -23.53 -4.14
N PHE A 88 27.90 -24.66 -3.60
CA PHE A 88 27.71 -24.84 -2.16
C PHE A 88 28.06 -26.25 -1.71
N LYS A 89 28.60 -26.37 -0.49
CA LYS A 89 28.78 -27.64 0.21
C LYS A 89 27.64 -27.83 1.21
N ILE A 90 27.05 -29.02 1.24
CA ILE A 90 26.03 -29.33 2.26
C ILE A 90 26.68 -29.60 3.63
N PRO A 91 26.13 -29.09 4.74
CA PRO A 91 26.68 -29.26 6.09
C PRO A 91 26.27 -30.59 6.75
N PHE A 92 25.77 -31.55 5.97
CA PHE A 92 25.24 -32.83 6.47
C PHE A 92 25.58 -33.97 5.50
N ASN A 93 25.65 -35.20 6.01
CA ASN A 93 25.82 -36.39 5.18
C ASN A 93 24.47 -36.83 4.58
N ILE A 94 24.38 -36.93 3.26
CA ILE A 94 23.16 -37.28 2.51
C ILE A 94 22.61 -38.64 2.92
N SER A 95 23.48 -39.62 3.24
CA SER A 95 23.05 -40.98 3.61
C SER A 95 22.16 -41.04 4.85
N ASN A 96 22.11 -39.95 5.63
CA ASN A 96 21.32 -39.85 6.85
C ASN A 96 19.91 -39.24 6.60
N TRP A 97 19.56 -38.96 5.34
CA TRP A 97 18.33 -38.27 4.94
C TRP A 97 17.58 -39.04 3.86
N GLN A 98 16.31 -39.31 4.10
CA GLN A 98 15.43 -39.96 3.12
C GLN A 98 15.06 -39.04 1.96
N LYS A 99 15.01 -37.72 2.19
CA LYS A 99 14.63 -36.73 1.18
C LYS A 99 15.33 -35.39 1.39
N VAL A 100 15.63 -34.71 0.27
CA VAL A 100 16.21 -33.37 0.23
C VAL A 100 15.48 -32.55 -0.84
N ASN A 101 14.90 -31.41 -0.43
CA ASN A 101 14.26 -30.46 -1.33
C ASN A 101 15.12 -29.19 -1.49
N LEU A 102 15.05 -28.57 -2.67
CA LEU A 102 15.48 -27.19 -2.92
C LEU A 102 14.23 -26.31 -3.07
N ILE A 103 14.15 -25.24 -2.28
CA ILE A 103 12.99 -24.35 -2.21
C ILE A 103 13.40 -22.93 -2.58
N PHE A 104 12.56 -22.30 -3.39
CA PHE A 104 12.59 -20.88 -3.70
C PHE A 104 11.27 -20.25 -3.25
N GLU A 105 11.32 -19.23 -2.39
CA GLU A 105 10.12 -18.48 -2.00
C GLU A 105 9.64 -17.48 -3.07
N GLY A 106 10.44 -17.26 -4.11
CA GLY A 106 10.12 -16.33 -5.20
C GLY A 106 11.27 -16.19 -6.20
N VAL A 107 10.94 -16.40 -7.47
CA VAL A 107 11.86 -16.30 -8.62
C VAL A 107 11.21 -15.37 -9.62
N ASP A 108 11.93 -14.32 -10.04
CA ASP A 108 11.42 -13.30 -10.96
C ASP A 108 12.10 -13.44 -12.34
N THR A 109 11.48 -14.05 -13.35
CA THR A 109 10.20 -14.79 -13.31
C THR A 109 10.35 -16.13 -14.01
N VAL A 110 10.71 -16.11 -15.30
CA VAL A 110 10.88 -17.31 -16.11
C VAL A 110 12.32 -17.80 -16.03
N ALA A 111 12.54 -19.01 -15.52
CA ALA A 111 13.88 -19.60 -15.43
C ALA A 111 13.87 -21.12 -15.61
N LYS A 112 14.98 -21.67 -16.10
CA LYS A 112 15.32 -23.10 -16.02
C LYS A 112 16.24 -23.30 -14.82
N VAL A 113 15.90 -24.24 -13.94
CA VAL A 113 16.67 -24.55 -12.73
C VAL A 113 17.49 -25.82 -12.96
N LEU A 114 18.81 -25.74 -12.78
CA LEU A 114 19.74 -26.85 -12.94
C LEU A 114 20.53 -27.07 -11.65
N LEU A 115 20.62 -28.31 -11.20
CA LEU A 115 21.51 -28.73 -10.12
C LEU A 115 22.49 -29.77 -10.65
N ASN A 116 23.80 -29.55 -10.48
CA ASN A 116 24.86 -30.46 -10.94
C ASN A 116 24.72 -30.80 -12.44
N ASN A 117 24.42 -29.77 -13.25
CA ASN A 117 24.09 -29.84 -14.69
C ASN A 117 22.82 -30.64 -15.07
N VAL A 118 22.07 -31.18 -14.11
CA VAL A 118 20.77 -31.83 -14.32
C VAL A 118 19.65 -30.79 -14.23
N PRO A 119 18.78 -30.63 -15.25
CA PRO A 119 17.58 -29.82 -15.14
C PRO A 119 16.59 -30.42 -14.14
N ILE A 120 16.31 -29.70 -13.06
CA ILE A 120 15.39 -30.15 -11.99
C ILE A 120 14.02 -29.49 -12.06
N GLY A 121 13.87 -28.42 -12.85
CA GLY A 121 12.57 -27.77 -13.05
C GLY A 121 12.62 -26.47 -13.84
N LYS A 122 11.46 -25.79 -13.87
CA LYS A 122 11.26 -24.48 -14.49
C LYS A 122 10.40 -23.59 -13.58
N THR A 123 10.56 -22.28 -13.72
CA THR A 123 9.68 -21.26 -13.15
C THR A 123 9.06 -20.41 -14.26
N ASP A 124 7.92 -19.81 -13.96
CA ASP A 124 7.01 -19.14 -14.90
C ASP A 124 6.18 -18.01 -14.24
N ASN A 125 6.32 -17.82 -12.93
CA ASN A 125 5.45 -16.98 -12.10
C ASN A 125 6.22 -16.43 -10.90
N MET A 126 6.22 -15.10 -10.75
CA MET A 126 6.91 -14.36 -9.69
C MET A 126 6.34 -14.64 -8.29
N PHE A 127 5.05 -14.96 -8.24
CA PHE A 127 4.18 -14.87 -7.07
C PHE A 127 3.87 -16.22 -6.41
N LYS A 128 4.62 -17.28 -6.70
CA LYS A 128 4.48 -18.57 -6.02
C LYS A 128 5.82 -19.15 -5.56
N ARG A 129 5.79 -19.85 -4.43
CA ARG A 129 6.88 -20.70 -3.96
C ARG A 129 7.06 -21.91 -4.89
N TYR A 130 8.31 -22.28 -5.15
CA TYR A 130 8.69 -23.51 -5.85
C TYR A 130 9.43 -24.45 -4.90
N SER A 131 9.21 -25.76 -5.04
CA SER A 131 9.90 -26.80 -4.29
C SER A 131 10.26 -27.95 -5.24
N PHE A 132 11.54 -28.26 -5.35
CA PHE A 132 12.08 -29.32 -6.19
C PHE A 132 12.68 -30.42 -5.33
N ASP A 133 12.27 -31.67 -5.55
CA ASP A 133 12.96 -32.83 -4.97
C ASP A 133 14.31 -32.99 -5.67
N ILE A 134 15.40 -32.94 -4.90
CA ILE A 134 16.77 -33.03 -5.40
C ILE A 134 17.50 -34.25 -4.84
N THR A 135 16.80 -35.17 -4.18
CA THR A 135 17.36 -36.30 -3.43
C THR A 135 18.29 -37.18 -4.27
N SER A 136 17.95 -37.40 -5.55
CA SER A 136 18.73 -38.20 -6.50
C SER A 136 19.85 -37.44 -7.23
N VAL A 137 19.94 -36.12 -7.06
CA VAL A 137 20.85 -35.22 -7.80
C VAL A 137 21.86 -34.53 -6.88
N VAL A 138 21.51 -34.34 -5.61
CA VAL A 138 22.36 -33.68 -4.61
C VAL A 138 23.60 -34.52 -4.29
N SER A 139 24.74 -33.86 -4.16
CA SER A 139 26.02 -34.46 -3.75
C SER A 139 26.66 -33.64 -2.62
N ASN A 140 27.87 -34.00 -2.18
CA ASN A 140 28.58 -33.27 -1.12
C ASN A 140 28.88 -31.81 -1.52
N VAL A 141 29.24 -31.56 -2.78
CA VAL A 141 29.52 -30.23 -3.34
C VAL A 141 28.69 -30.05 -4.60
N ASN A 142 27.85 -29.02 -4.61
CA ASN A 142 26.84 -28.82 -5.64
C ASN A 142 27.08 -27.53 -6.41
N SER A 143 26.68 -27.51 -7.67
CA SER A 143 26.55 -26.31 -8.50
C SER A 143 25.08 -26.13 -8.87
N LEU A 144 24.47 -25.04 -8.42
CA LEU A 144 23.10 -24.65 -8.76
C LEU A 144 23.14 -23.48 -9.74
N GLU A 145 22.43 -23.61 -10.87
CA GLU A 145 22.21 -22.54 -11.84
C GLU A 145 20.71 -22.25 -12.02
N LEU A 146 20.36 -20.97 -12.13
CA LEU A 146 19.06 -20.51 -12.64
C LEU A 146 19.33 -19.70 -13.91
N ARG A 147 18.93 -20.27 -15.05
CA ARG A 147 19.05 -19.63 -16.37
C ARG A 147 17.73 -18.95 -16.69
N PHE A 148 17.67 -17.65 -16.45
CA PHE A 148 16.49 -16.83 -16.70
C PHE A 148 16.29 -16.60 -18.20
N GLN A 149 15.04 -16.36 -18.58
CA GLN A 149 14.66 -15.82 -19.87
C GLN A 149 14.20 -14.37 -19.68
N SER A 150 14.54 -13.49 -20.61
CA SER A 150 14.03 -12.12 -20.65
C SER A 150 12.50 -12.12 -20.51
N PRO A 151 11.93 -11.42 -19.51
CA PRO A 151 10.47 -11.35 -19.33
C PRO A 151 9.78 -10.70 -20.53
N VAL A 152 10.44 -9.72 -21.17
CA VAL A 152 9.94 -9.01 -22.36
C VAL A 152 9.86 -9.96 -23.56
N LEU A 153 10.94 -10.69 -23.85
CA LEU A 153 10.96 -11.63 -24.96
C LEU A 153 10.04 -12.84 -24.70
N TYR A 154 9.91 -13.28 -23.45
CA TYR A 154 8.95 -14.31 -23.07
C TYR A 154 7.50 -13.85 -23.28
N ALA A 155 7.12 -12.68 -22.78
CA ALA A 155 5.77 -12.13 -22.93
C ALA A 155 5.36 -12.01 -24.42
N ALA A 156 6.25 -11.48 -25.26
CA ALA A 156 6.03 -11.40 -26.70
C ALA A 156 5.95 -12.78 -27.39
N GLN A 157 6.70 -13.78 -26.93
CA GLN A 157 6.60 -15.16 -27.43
C GLN A 157 5.27 -15.81 -27.04
N GLN A 158 4.81 -15.59 -25.81
CA GLN A 158 3.53 -16.12 -25.32
C GLN A 158 2.34 -15.48 -26.04
N SER A 159 2.38 -14.16 -26.27
CA SER A 159 1.41 -13.45 -27.12
C SER A 159 1.39 -14.02 -28.54
N LYS A 160 2.56 -14.15 -29.19
CA LYS A 160 2.65 -14.73 -30.55
C LYS A 160 2.20 -16.19 -30.64
N ALA A 161 2.34 -16.97 -29.57
CA ALA A 161 1.85 -18.35 -29.49
C ALA A 161 0.32 -18.44 -29.28
N HIS A 162 -0.31 -17.37 -28.80
CA HIS A 162 -1.76 -17.28 -28.60
C HIS A 162 -2.45 -16.81 -29.89
N THR A 163 -2.56 -17.70 -30.87
CA THR A 163 -3.01 -17.37 -32.23
C THR A 163 -4.54 -17.27 -32.41
N SER A 164 -5.34 -17.52 -31.37
CA SER A 164 -6.80 -17.63 -31.50
C SER A 164 -7.51 -16.28 -31.59
N TYR A 165 -7.02 -15.27 -30.86
CA TYR A 165 -7.48 -13.88 -30.80
C TYR A 165 -6.39 -13.04 -30.13
N SER A 166 -6.46 -11.71 -30.18
CA SER A 166 -5.57 -10.82 -29.41
C SER A 166 -5.99 -10.77 -27.94
N VAL A 167 -5.09 -10.44 -27.00
CA VAL A 167 -5.49 -10.21 -25.59
C VAL A 167 -5.00 -8.82 -25.17
N PRO A 168 -5.88 -7.79 -25.21
CA PRO A 168 -5.47 -6.41 -25.04
C PRO A 168 -5.25 -6.00 -23.57
N PRO A 169 -4.53 -4.89 -23.32
CA PRO A 169 -3.81 -4.07 -24.30
C PRO A 169 -2.52 -4.76 -24.77
N ASP A 170 -2.24 -4.70 -26.07
CA ASP A 170 -1.00 -5.29 -26.62
C ASP A 170 0.24 -4.53 -26.16
N CYS A 171 0.21 -3.19 -26.18
CA CYS A 171 1.31 -2.33 -25.75
C CYS A 171 0.78 -1.18 -24.87
N PRO A 172 1.57 -0.68 -23.91
CA PRO A 172 1.22 0.50 -23.13
C PRO A 172 1.26 1.78 -24.00
N PRO A 173 0.61 2.87 -23.56
CA PRO A 173 0.73 4.17 -24.20
C PRO A 173 2.19 4.61 -24.39
N LEU A 174 2.51 5.25 -25.52
CA LEU A 174 3.87 5.68 -25.85
C LEU A 174 4.48 6.62 -24.79
N VAL A 175 3.64 7.40 -24.11
CA VAL A 175 4.03 8.30 -23.01
C VAL A 175 4.58 7.55 -21.78
N GLN A 176 4.36 6.25 -21.62
CA GLN A 176 4.95 5.44 -20.54
C GLN A 176 6.32 4.83 -20.89
N LYS A 177 6.76 4.93 -22.16
CA LYS A 177 8.05 4.41 -22.65
C LYS A 177 8.29 2.90 -22.35
N GLY A 178 7.20 2.12 -22.29
CA GLY A 178 7.17 0.76 -21.75
C GLY A 178 7.53 -0.41 -22.68
N GLN A 179 7.22 -1.62 -22.21
CA GLN A 179 7.25 -2.87 -22.98
C GLN A 179 5.84 -3.44 -23.18
N CYS A 180 5.64 -4.20 -24.26
CA CYS A 180 4.36 -4.79 -24.64
C CYS A 180 4.06 -6.14 -23.94
N HIS A 181 2.78 -6.52 -23.90
CA HIS A 181 2.24 -7.85 -23.53
C HIS A 181 2.47 -8.31 -22.08
N VAL A 182 2.54 -7.39 -21.10
CA VAL A 182 2.77 -7.76 -19.68
C VAL A 182 1.73 -8.72 -19.10
N ASN A 183 0.50 -8.68 -19.64
CA ASN A 183 -0.61 -9.58 -19.32
C ASN A 183 -0.35 -11.07 -19.66
N PHE A 184 0.62 -11.38 -20.53
CA PHE A 184 1.02 -12.75 -20.85
C PHE A 184 2.03 -13.38 -19.87
N ILE A 185 2.51 -12.63 -18.87
CA ILE A 185 3.46 -13.10 -17.85
C ILE A 185 2.93 -12.86 -16.43
N ARG A 186 3.05 -13.86 -15.55
CA ARG A 186 2.72 -13.70 -14.12
C ARG A 186 3.88 -13.06 -13.36
N LYS A 187 4.01 -11.75 -13.55
CA LYS A 187 4.97 -10.83 -12.94
C LYS A 187 4.22 -9.58 -12.47
N GLU A 188 4.86 -8.74 -11.65
CA GLU A 188 4.42 -7.36 -11.39
C GLU A 188 4.02 -6.65 -12.70
N GLN A 189 2.77 -6.20 -12.82
CA GLN A 189 2.24 -5.67 -14.08
C GLN A 189 2.82 -4.27 -14.38
N SER A 190 3.03 -3.46 -13.35
CA SER A 190 3.70 -2.14 -13.44
C SER A 190 5.19 -2.22 -13.81
N SER A 191 5.82 -3.40 -13.74
CA SER A 191 7.25 -3.55 -14.07
C SER A 191 7.58 -3.34 -15.56
N PHE A 192 6.57 -3.35 -16.45
CA PHE A 192 6.73 -3.05 -17.87
C PHE A 192 6.60 -1.55 -18.20
N SER A 193 6.32 -0.73 -17.17
CA SER A 193 5.90 0.68 -17.12
C SER A 193 4.49 0.81 -16.57
N TRP A 194 4.19 1.99 -16.03
CA TRP A 194 2.84 2.46 -15.74
C TRP A 194 2.77 3.98 -15.96
N ASP A 195 1.60 4.61 -15.82
CA ASP A 195 1.44 6.07 -15.99
C ASP A 195 2.09 6.93 -14.88
N TRP A 196 2.61 6.28 -13.84
CA TRP A 196 3.53 6.83 -12.84
C TRP A 196 4.88 6.08 -12.74
N GLY A 197 5.11 5.01 -13.51
CA GLY A 197 6.15 4.00 -13.23
C GLY A 197 7.06 3.65 -14.42
N PRO A 198 8.36 3.35 -14.19
CA PRO A 198 9.34 3.11 -15.25
C PRO A 198 9.35 1.66 -15.77
N SER A 199 9.93 1.47 -16.95
CA SER A 199 10.07 0.15 -17.58
C SER A 199 11.37 -0.55 -17.15
N PHE A 200 11.38 -1.20 -15.97
CA PHE A 200 12.49 -2.05 -15.52
C PHE A 200 12.07 -3.51 -15.26
N PRO A 201 11.67 -4.26 -16.30
CA PRO A 201 11.30 -5.67 -16.14
C PRO A 201 12.57 -6.51 -15.94
N THR A 202 13.03 -6.55 -14.69
CA THR A 202 14.27 -7.16 -14.24
C THR A 202 14.18 -8.69 -14.22
N GLN A 203 15.31 -9.34 -13.93
CA GLN A 203 15.42 -10.77 -13.66
C GLN A 203 16.13 -10.95 -12.32
N GLY A 204 15.76 -11.97 -11.54
CA GLY A 204 16.41 -12.23 -10.27
C GLY A 204 15.76 -13.27 -9.38
N ILE A 205 16.38 -13.49 -8.23
CA ILE A 205 15.85 -14.33 -7.16
C ILE A 205 15.42 -13.37 -6.05
N TRP A 206 14.14 -12.96 -6.08
CA TRP A 206 13.64 -11.83 -5.31
C TRP A 206 13.24 -12.18 -3.87
N LYS A 207 13.20 -13.47 -3.51
CA LYS A 207 12.95 -13.98 -2.15
C LYS A 207 14.01 -15.00 -1.73
N ASP A 208 13.78 -15.65 -0.59
CA ASP A 208 14.69 -16.62 0.01
C ASP A 208 14.87 -17.91 -0.83
N VAL A 209 16.03 -18.55 -0.66
CA VAL A 209 16.36 -19.86 -1.23
C VAL A 209 16.98 -20.74 -0.15
N ARG A 210 16.53 -21.99 -0.04
CA ARG A 210 17.06 -22.93 0.95
C ARG A 210 16.99 -24.39 0.51
N ILE A 211 17.87 -25.20 1.08
CA ILE A 211 17.85 -26.66 1.02
C ILE A 211 17.21 -27.18 2.31
N GLU A 212 16.22 -28.06 2.20
CA GLU A 212 15.57 -28.69 3.36
C GLU A 212 15.68 -30.22 3.25
N ALA A 213 16.49 -30.81 4.11
CA ALA A 213 16.67 -32.26 4.24
C ALA A 213 15.85 -32.78 5.43
N TYR A 214 15.16 -33.90 5.24
CA TYR A 214 14.26 -34.47 6.24
C TYR A 214 14.14 -35.98 6.16
N ASN A 215 13.77 -36.55 7.30
CA ASN A 215 13.33 -37.93 7.45
C ASN A 215 11.86 -37.94 7.84
N ILE A 216 11.17 -39.06 7.61
CA ILE A 216 9.76 -39.27 8.01
C ILE A 216 8.79 -38.37 7.22
N CYS A 217 8.74 -37.06 7.50
CA CYS A 217 7.92 -36.08 6.79
C CYS A 217 8.47 -34.64 6.89
N HIS A 218 7.89 -33.74 6.10
CA HIS A 218 8.21 -32.31 6.05
C HIS A 218 6.93 -31.47 6.04
N LEU A 219 6.88 -30.36 6.79
CA LEU A 219 5.75 -29.42 6.79
C LEU A 219 5.83 -28.48 5.58
N ASN A 220 5.05 -28.74 4.54
CA ASN A 220 5.03 -27.96 3.31
C ASN A 220 4.49 -26.55 3.54
N TYR A 221 3.33 -26.45 4.19
CA TYR A 221 2.75 -25.19 4.64
C TYR A 221 1.92 -25.39 5.90
N PHE A 222 1.72 -24.30 6.62
CA PHE A 222 0.88 -24.17 7.80
C PHE A 222 0.08 -22.87 7.63
N THR A 223 -1.23 -22.92 7.85
CA THR A 223 -2.11 -21.75 7.79
C THR A 223 -3.26 -21.90 8.79
N PHE A 224 -3.89 -20.80 9.17
CA PHE A 224 -5.05 -20.80 10.06
C PHE A 224 -5.99 -19.62 9.80
N SER A 225 -7.25 -19.78 10.21
CA SER A 225 -8.30 -18.77 10.11
C SER A 225 -9.03 -18.65 11.45
N PRO A 226 -8.97 -17.48 12.13
CA PRO A 226 -9.80 -17.19 13.30
C PRO A 226 -11.24 -16.87 12.88
N ILE A 227 -12.20 -17.64 13.39
CA ILE A 227 -13.61 -17.56 13.01
C ILE A 227 -14.48 -17.35 14.26
N TYR A 228 -15.49 -16.50 14.15
CA TYR A 228 -16.49 -16.28 15.18
C TYR A 228 -17.81 -16.93 14.80
N ASP A 229 -18.33 -17.81 15.65
CA ASP A 229 -19.66 -18.37 15.49
C ASP A 229 -20.67 -17.50 16.26
N ASN A 230 -21.50 -16.77 15.51
CA ASN A 230 -22.56 -15.91 16.05
C ASN A 230 -23.65 -16.69 16.81
N HIS A 231 -23.87 -17.98 16.54
CA HIS A 231 -24.88 -18.78 17.23
C HIS A 231 -24.38 -19.27 18.59
N THR A 232 -23.15 -19.79 18.66
CA THR A 232 -22.58 -20.24 19.95
C THR A 232 -21.93 -19.10 20.74
N GLN A 233 -21.63 -17.96 20.10
CA GLN A 233 -20.87 -16.83 20.66
C GLN A 233 -19.48 -17.29 21.15
N VAL A 234 -18.75 -17.98 20.28
CA VAL A 234 -17.44 -18.60 20.55
C VAL A 234 -16.48 -18.36 19.39
N TRP A 235 -15.24 -17.99 19.72
CA TRP A 235 -14.12 -17.97 18.79
C TRP A 235 -13.55 -19.39 18.59
N SER A 236 -13.25 -19.73 17.34
CA SER A 236 -12.55 -20.96 16.98
C SER A 236 -11.40 -20.65 16.01
N LEU A 237 -10.38 -21.49 15.98
CA LEU A 237 -9.34 -21.48 14.95
C LEU A 237 -9.48 -22.72 14.08
N GLU A 238 -9.72 -22.52 12.79
CA GLU A 238 -9.47 -23.53 11.77
C GLU A 238 -7.98 -23.49 11.44
N ILE A 239 -7.31 -24.63 11.51
CA ILE A 239 -5.88 -24.79 11.24
C ILE A 239 -5.71 -25.88 10.20
N GLU A 240 -4.97 -25.57 9.13
CA GLU A 240 -4.63 -26.52 8.08
C GLU A 240 -3.11 -26.64 7.97
N SER A 241 -2.60 -27.88 7.87
CA SER A 241 -1.17 -28.16 7.71
C SER A 241 -0.96 -29.28 6.69
N SER A 242 -0.20 -29.00 5.64
CA SER A 242 0.15 -29.99 4.62
C SER A 242 1.57 -30.51 4.83
N PHE A 243 1.73 -31.82 4.75
CA PHE A 243 3.00 -32.52 4.89
C PHE A 243 3.41 -33.22 3.58
N ASP A 244 4.71 -33.31 3.30
CA ASP A 244 5.24 -34.34 2.39
C ASP A 244 5.75 -35.52 3.23
N VAL A 245 5.30 -36.73 2.91
CA VAL A 245 5.52 -37.93 3.72
C VAL A 245 6.37 -38.92 2.94
N VAL A 246 7.53 -39.28 3.52
CA VAL A 246 8.54 -40.17 2.92
C VAL A 246 8.57 -41.54 3.60
N SER A 247 7.94 -41.69 4.76
CA SER A 247 7.76 -42.99 5.40
C SER A 247 6.82 -43.87 4.56
N PRO A 248 7.20 -45.13 4.25
CA PRO A 248 6.31 -46.10 3.60
C PRO A 248 5.27 -46.70 4.56
N LYS A 249 5.31 -46.34 5.84
CA LYS A 249 4.34 -46.75 6.88
C LYS A 249 3.65 -45.50 7.45
N PRO A 250 2.38 -45.60 7.89
CA PRO A 250 1.71 -44.53 8.60
C PRO A 250 2.51 -44.03 9.81
N ILE A 251 2.44 -42.72 10.03
CA ILE A 251 3.15 -41.98 11.08
C ILE A 251 2.10 -41.41 12.02
N SER A 252 1.78 -42.14 13.07
CA SER A 252 0.92 -41.62 14.13
C SER A 252 1.65 -40.56 14.97
N GLY A 253 0.91 -39.69 15.64
CA GLY A 253 1.47 -38.65 16.49
C GLY A 253 0.40 -37.81 17.18
N GLN A 254 0.83 -36.70 17.77
CA GLN A 254 -0.04 -35.72 18.40
C GLN A 254 0.29 -34.31 17.92
N VAL A 255 -0.72 -33.46 17.78
CA VAL A 255 -0.54 -32.00 17.63
C VAL A 255 -1.02 -31.32 18.88
N ILE A 256 -0.16 -30.49 19.48
CA ILE A 256 -0.49 -29.67 20.64
C ILE A 256 -0.59 -28.22 20.16
N VAL A 257 -1.77 -27.64 20.27
CA VAL A 257 -2.02 -26.21 20.03
C VAL A 257 -2.09 -25.52 21.39
N SER A 258 -1.31 -24.46 21.58
CA SER A 258 -1.27 -23.70 22.84
C SER A 258 -1.35 -22.19 22.60
N ILE A 259 -2.26 -21.54 23.33
CA ILE A 259 -2.41 -20.08 23.41
C ILE A 259 -2.47 -19.72 24.91
N PRO A 260 -1.31 -19.58 25.60
CA PRO A 260 -1.25 -19.50 27.06
C PRO A 260 -2.06 -18.34 27.65
N LYS A 261 -2.03 -17.17 26.99
CA LYS A 261 -2.82 -15.99 27.40
C LYS A 261 -4.33 -16.21 27.38
N LEU A 262 -4.83 -17.14 26.55
CA LEU A 262 -6.25 -17.52 26.51
C LEU A 262 -6.53 -18.82 27.26
N GLN A 263 -5.60 -19.26 28.12
CA GLN A 263 -5.67 -20.52 28.90
C GLN A 263 -6.04 -21.75 28.05
N THR A 264 -5.70 -21.72 26.76
CA THR A 264 -6.12 -22.70 25.77
C THR A 264 -4.96 -23.62 25.43
N GLN A 265 -5.13 -24.92 25.71
CA GLN A 265 -4.23 -25.97 25.24
C GLN A 265 -5.07 -27.17 24.81
N GLN A 266 -4.95 -27.57 23.53
CA GLN A 266 -5.69 -28.72 22.97
C GLN A 266 -4.71 -29.66 22.29
N THR A 267 -4.94 -30.96 22.46
CA THR A 267 -4.09 -32.03 21.92
C THR A 267 -4.94 -32.96 21.06
N TYR A 268 -4.51 -33.19 19.82
CA TYR A 268 -5.20 -34.03 18.86
C TYR A 268 -4.29 -35.17 18.44
N SER A 269 -4.81 -36.40 18.40
CA SER A 269 -4.12 -37.51 17.74
C SER A 269 -4.20 -37.32 16.23
N ILE A 270 -3.09 -37.53 15.52
CA ILE A 270 -3.02 -37.46 14.07
C ILE A 270 -2.30 -38.67 13.49
N GLU A 271 -2.53 -38.94 12.21
CA GLU A 271 -1.77 -39.90 11.42
C GLU A 271 -1.43 -39.28 10.06
N LEU A 272 -0.21 -39.53 9.57
CA LEU A 272 0.26 -39.07 8.27
C LEU A 272 0.71 -40.27 7.44
N GLN A 273 0.29 -40.36 6.18
CA GLN A 273 0.74 -41.42 5.27
C GLN A 273 0.92 -40.93 3.82
N PRO A 274 1.62 -41.67 2.95
CA PRO A 274 1.77 -41.30 1.54
C PRO A 274 0.42 -41.24 0.81
N GLY A 275 -0.13 -40.03 0.66
CA GLY A 275 -1.41 -39.76 0.01
C GLY A 275 -2.31 -38.90 0.91
N GLU A 276 -2.43 -39.28 2.18
CA GLU A 276 -3.13 -38.53 3.22
C GLU A 276 -2.14 -37.66 4.00
N ARG A 277 -2.11 -36.39 3.60
CA ARG A 277 -1.02 -35.45 3.88
C ARG A 277 -1.47 -34.16 4.56
N ILE A 278 -2.76 -33.96 4.72
CA ILE A 278 -3.34 -32.74 5.27
C ILE A 278 -3.86 -33.05 6.67
N VAL A 279 -3.53 -32.16 7.61
CA VAL A 279 -4.04 -32.18 8.98
C VAL A 279 -4.91 -30.94 9.16
N GLU A 280 -6.19 -31.15 9.43
CA GLU A 280 -7.18 -30.12 9.74
C GLU A 280 -7.51 -30.20 11.23
N LEU A 281 -7.41 -29.08 11.95
CA LEU A 281 -7.73 -28.97 13.37
C LEU A 281 -8.71 -27.83 13.61
N PHE A 282 -9.66 -28.06 14.53
CA PHE A 282 -10.64 -27.07 14.94
C PHE A 282 -10.49 -26.78 16.44
N VAL A 283 -9.86 -25.66 16.78
CA VAL A 283 -9.51 -25.28 18.16
C VAL A 283 -10.54 -24.29 18.69
N LYS A 284 -11.43 -24.74 19.57
CA LYS A 284 -12.43 -23.89 20.22
C LYS A 284 -11.80 -23.11 21.37
N ILE A 285 -11.91 -21.78 21.38
CA ILE A 285 -11.48 -20.97 22.52
C ILE A 285 -12.50 -21.10 23.65
N ASN A 286 -12.04 -21.19 24.90
CA ASN A 286 -12.93 -21.34 26.06
C ASN A 286 -13.77 -20.07 26.28
N LYS A 287 -15.10 -20.21 26.23
CA LYS A 287 -16.07 -19.11 26.43
C LYS A 287 -15.95 -18.39 27.78
N ASN A 288 -15.34 -19.03 28.78
CA ASN A 288 -15.10 -18.44 30.10
C ASN A 288 -13.90 -17.47 30.13
N VAL A 289 -13.13 -17.36 29.03
CA VAL A 289 -12.00 -16.44 28.89
C VAL A 289 -12.40 -15.32 27.92
N THR A 290 -12.24 -14.07 28.33
CA THR A 290 -12.46 -12.91 27.45
C THR A 290 -11.38 -12.85 26.38
N VAL A 291 -11.81 -12.77 25.11
CA VAL A 291 -10.93 -12.53 23.96
C VAL A 291 -11.03 -11.05 23.60
N GLU A 292 -9.97 -10.29 23.88
CA GLU A 292 -9.79 -8.95 23.28
C GLU A 292 -9.65 -9.09 21.77
N THR A 293 -10.47 -8.36 21.01
CA THR A 293 -10.42 -8.34 19.56
C THR A 293 -9.38 -7.36 19.03
N TRP A 294 -8.88 -7.62 17.82
CA TRP A 294 -8.09 -6.66 17.06
C TRP A 294 -9.00 -5.59 16.45
N TRP A 295 -8.53 -4.35 16.46
CA TRP A 295 -9.21 -3.21 15.87
C TRP A 295 -8.29 -2.40 14.95
N PRO A 296 -8.84 -1.73 13.92
CA PRO A 296 -8.11 -0.75 13.14
C PRO A 296 -7.70 0.47 13.97
N ARG A 297 -6.70 1.20 13.47
CA ARG A 297 -6.21 2.44 14.05
C ARG A 297 -7.33 3.46 14.21
N GLY A 298 -7.39 4.09 15.39
CA GLY A 298 -8.44 5.04 15.77
C GLY A 298 -9.72 4.39 16.33
N HIS A 299 -9.89 3.07 16.23
CA HIS A 299 -11.10 2.36 16.66
C HIS A 299 -10.90 1.34 17.79
N GLY A 300 -9.65 1.07 18.19
CA GLY A 300 -9.33 0.22 19.35
C GLY A 300 -7.88 -0.24 19.38
N HIS A 301 -7.61 -1.30 20.14
CA HIS A 301 -6.28 -1.90 20.28
C HIS A 301 -6.01 -2.99 19.23
N GLN A 302 -4.73 -3.14 18.87
CA GLN A 302 -4.24 -4.16 17.95
C GLN A 302 -3.85 -5.44 18.72
N THR A 303 -4.68 -5.87 19.69
CA THR A 303 -4.35 -7.01 20.56
C THR A 303 -4.28 -8.31 19.77
N GLY A 304 -3.22 -9.07 19.99
CA GLY A 304 -3.05 -10.42 19.46
C GLY A 304 -2.26 -11.31 20.42
N TYR A 305 -2.40 -12.61 20.24
CA TYR A 305 -1.98 -13.65 21.18
C TYR A 305 -0.91 -14.53 20.56
N ASN A 306 0.15 -14.86 21.31
CA ASN A 306 1.14 -15.82 20.85
C ASN A 306 0.52 -17.22 20.86
N MET A 307 0.54 -17.89 19.70
CA MET A 307 0.12 -19.27 19.51
C MET A 307 1.33 -20.12 19.14
N THR A 308 1.46 -21.28 19.77
CA THR A 308 2.45 -22.30 19.39
C THR A 308 1.75 -23.59 19.02
N ILE A 309 2.18 -24.19 17.91
CA ILE A 309 1.68 -25.47 17.39
C ILE A 309 2.86 -26.42 17.27
N LEU A 310 2.76 -27.53 17.99
CA LEU A 310 3.81 -28.52 18.16
C LEU A 310 3.31 -29.90 17.72
N PHE A 311 3.78 -30.35 16.57
CA PHE A 311 3.58 -31.71 16.06
C PHE A 311 4.62 -32.62 16.72
N LYS A 312 4.18 -33.61 17.51
CA LYS A 312 5.00 -34.68 18.10
C LYS A 312 4.68 -36.00 17.40
N LEU A 313 5.56 -36.43 16.51
CA LEU A 313 5.40 -37.63 15.70
C LEU A 313 6.24 -38.80 16.27
N VAL A 314 5.94 -40.04 15.84
CA VAL A 314 6.76 -41.21 16.21
C VAL A 314 8.26 -41.00 15.95
N ARG A 315 9.09 -41.72 16.70
CA ARG A 315 10.57 -41.64 16.66
C ARG A 315 11.15 -40.29 17.12
N GLY A 316 10.36 -39.47 17.81
CA GLY A 316 10.82 -38.22 18.43
C GLY A 316 10.94 -37.04 17.47
N LEU A 317 10.31 -37.09 16.29
CA LEU A 317 10.23 -35.95 15.39
C LEU A 317 9.26 -34.91 15.98
N SER A 318 9.81 -33.77 16.41
CA SER A 318 9.05 -32.60 16.80
C SER A 318 9.16 -31.50 15.74
N ILE A 319 8.03 -31.00 15.24
CA ILE A 319 7.97 -29.83 14.36
C ILE A 319 7.17 -28.75 15.09
N GLU A 320 7.77 -27.59 15.31
CA GLU A 320 7.15 -26.46 15.99
C GLU A 320 6.94 -25.27 15.04
N LYS A 321 5.81 -24.58 15.19
CA LYS A 321 5.55 -23.26 14.62
C LYS A 321 4.98 -22.35 15.71
N SER A 322 5.60 -21.19 15.89
CA SER A 322 5.07 -20.11 16.71
C SER A 322 4.66 -18.94 15.82
N THR A 323 3.49 -18.38 16.09
CA THR A 323 2.90 -17.26 15.35
C THR A 323 2.04 -16.42 16.28
N LYS A 324 1.48 -15.31 15.79
CA LYS A 324 0.55 -14.45 16.52
C LYS A 324 -0.83 -14.58 15.90
N VAL A 325 -1.83 -14.90 16.71
CA VAL A 325 -3.24 -14.97 16.31
C VAL A 325 -3.98 -13.72 16.77
N TYR A 326 -4.83 -13.20 15.90
CA TYR A 326 -5.63 -12.00 16.11
C TYR A 326 -7.09 -12.33 15.83
N PHE A 327 -7.99 -11.91 16.70
CA PHE A 327 -9.42 -12.24 16.59
C PHE A 327 -10.19 -10.98 16.19
N ARG A 328 -10.82 -10.98 15.01
CA ARG A 328 -11.71 -9.90 14.57
C ARG A 328 -12.67 -10.36 13.47
N THR A 329 -13.93 -9.94 13.49
CA THR A 329 -14.86 -10.18 12.37
C THR A 329 -14.73 -9.07 11.33
N VAL A 330 -15.04 -9.38 10.08
CA VAL A 330 -15.21 -8.41 9.01
C VAL A 330 -16.42 -8.79 8.18
N GLU A 331 -17.27 -7.80 7.89
CA GLU A 331 -18.46 -7.95 7.06
C GLU A 331 -18.48 -6.80 6.05
N LEU A 332 -18.62 -7.12 4.76
CA LEU A 332 -19.04 -6.15 3.76
C LEU A 332 -20.57 -6.14 3.77
N ILE A 333 -21.17 -4.96 3.93
CA ILE A 333 -22.62 -4.78 4.00
C ILE A 333 -23.09 -4.10 2.72
N GLU A 334 -24.05 -4.75 2.07
CA GLU A 334 -24.69 -4.32 0.83
C GLU A 334 -26.22 -4.38 1.03
N GLU A 335 -26.75 -3.39 1.75
CA GLU A 335 -28.16 -3.33 2.15
C GLU A 335 -28.88 -2.12 1.54
N PRO A 336 -30.18 -2.19 1.22
CA PRO A 336 -30.94 -1.04 0.71
C PRO A 336 -30.92 0.14 1.69
N ILE A 337 -30.80 1.36 1.17
CA ILE A 337 -30.81 2.59 1.99
C ILE A 337 -32.11 3.37 1.74
N GLU A 338 -32.78 3.80 2.81
CA GLU A 338 -34.01 4.58 2.69
C GLU A 338 -33.79 5.88 1.91
N GLY A 339 -34.70 6.18 0.97
CA GLY A 339 -34.62 7.37 0.11
C GLY A 339 -33.55 7.30 -1.00
N SER A 340 -32.85 6.18 -1.16
CA SER A 340 -31.76 5.99 -2.12
C SER A 340 -31.95 4.70 -2.95
N GLN A 341 -31.57 4.70 -4.22
CA GLN A 341 -31.67 3.50 -5.07
C GLN A 341 -30.41 2.64 -4.94
N GLY A 342 -30.51 1.34 -5.21
CA GLY A 342 -29.38 0.40 -5.12
C GLY A 342 -29.09 -0.06 -3.69
N LEU A 343 -27.82 -0.34 -3.41
CA LEU A 343 -27.35 -0.94 -2.16
C LEU A 343 -26.22 -0.09 -1.54
N SER A 344 -26.06 -0.18 -0.23
CA SER A 344 -24.89 0.36 0.45
C SER A 344 -23.62 -0.43 0.07
N PHE A 345 -22.44 0.09 0.45
CA PHE A 345 -21.18 -0.64 0.37
C PHE A 345 -20.27 -0.15 1.50
N TYR A 346 -20.24 -0.88 2.61
CA TYR A 346 -19.45 -0.47 3.77
C TYR A 346 -18.98 -1.66 4.61
N PHE A 347 -17.91 -1.43 5.38
CA PHE A 347 -17.31 -2.47 6.22
C PHE A 347 -17.73 -2.33 7.68
N LYS A 348 -18.18 -3.43 8.29
CA LYS A 348 -18.24 -3.59 9.74
C LYS A 348 -17.02 -4.38 10.21
N ILE A 349 -16.32 -3.87 11.22
CA ILE A 349 -15.27 -4.61 11.93
C ILE A 349 -15.76 -4.84 13.36
N ASN A 350 -15.80 -6.10 13.79
CA ASN A 350 -16.39 -6.49 15.09
C ASN A 350 -17.81 -5.91 15.30
N GLY A 351 -18.61 -5.86 14.22
CA GLY A 351 -19.97 -5.30 14.20
C GLY A 351 -20.08 -3.76 14.08
N LEU A 352 -19.00 -3.01 14.24
CA LEU A 352 -19.00 -1.54 14.14
C LEU A 352 -18.74 -1.07 12.69
N PRO A 353 -19.61 -0.25 12.07
CA PRO A 353 -19.32 0.37 10.78
C PRO A 353 -18.12 1.32 10.88
N ILE A 354 -17.11 1.14 10.01
CA ILE A 354 -15.91 1.99 9.96
C ILE A 354 -15.84 2.66 8.59
N PHE A 355 -15.67 4.00 8.59
CA PHE A 355 -15.35 4.72 7.36
C PHE A 355 -13.88 4.45 7.00
N LEU A 356 -13.63 3.93 5.81
CA LEU A 356 -12.27 3.62 5.37
C LEU A 356 -11.56 4.89 4.92
N LYS A 357 -10.46 5.24 5.59
CA LYS A 357 -9.63 6.42 5.37
C LYS A 357 -8.24 5.98 4.97
N GLY A 358 -7.80 6.32 3.77
CA GLY A 358 -6.58 5.74 3.27
C GLY A 358 -6.19 6.18 1.88
N SER A 359 -5.38 5.33 1.26
CA SER A 359 -4.89 5.50 -0.10
C SER A 359 -4.43 4.16 -0.68
N ASN A 360 -4.08 4.17 -1.96
CA ASN A 360 -3.63 2.99 -2.69
C ASN A 360 -2.11 2.82 -2.58
N TRP A 361 -1.67 1.63 -2.16
CA TRP A 361 -0.27 1.20 -2.08
C TRP A 361 0.19 0.61 -3.41
N ILE A 362 1.30 1.13 -3.93
CA ILE A 362 2.01 0.61 -5.10
C ILE A 362 3.42 0.13 -4.69
N PRO A 363 4.13 -0.67 -5.52
CA PRO A 363 5.49 -1.10 -5.21
C PRO A 363 6.43 0.08 -4.91
N ALA A 364 7.14 0.03 -3.79
CA ALA A 364 7.99 1.14 -3.30
C ALA A 364 9.34 1.30 -4.03
N ASP A 365 9.71 0.35 -4.91
CA ASP A 365 10.88 0.41 -5.79
C ASP A 365 10.68 -0.62 -6.93
N SER A 366 11.22 -0.36 -8.12
CA SER A 366 11.23 -1.33 -9.25
C SER A 366 12.10 -2.55 -8.97
N PHE A 367 12.93 -2.51 -7.92
CA PHE A 367 13.84 -3.55 -7.50
C PHE A 367 13.54 -3.92 -6.04
N GLN A 368 12.71 -4.94 -5.84
CA GLN A 368 12.22 -5.37 -4.52
C GLN A 368 13.33 -5.69 -3.50
N ASP A 369 14.56 -5.98 -3.94
CA ASP A 369 15.71 -6.15 -3.05
C ASP A 369 16.23 -4.84 -2.41
N ARG A 370 15.68 -3.68 -2.80
CA ARG A 370 15.91 -2.37 -2.19
C ARG A 370 14.85 -1.97 -1.16
N VAL A 371 13.70 -2.65 -1.11
CA VAL A 371 12.60 -2.33 -0.20
C VAL A 371 12.86 -2.97 1.17
N THR A 372 13.58 -2.24 2.03
CA THR A 372 14.01 -2.72 3.36
C THR A 372 12.89 -2.66 4.40
N SER A 373 13.07 -3.39 5.52
CA SER A 373 12.25 -3.29 6.73
C SER A 373 12.07 -1.84 7.20
N ASP A 374 13.16 -1.07 7.21
CA ASP A 374 13.16 0.33 7.64
C ASP A 374 12.33 1.22 6.71
N LEU A 375 12.42 1.01 5.38
CA LEU A 375 11.62 1.75 4.41
C LEU A 375 10.13 1.40 4.53
N LEU A 376 9.77 0.12 4.66
CA LEU A 376 8.38 -0.28 4.89
C LEU A 376 7.83 0.33 6.18
N ARG A 377 8.59 0.26 7.28
CA ARG A 377 8.20 0.85 8.56
C ARG A 377 8.02 2.36 8.44
N LEU A 378 8.91 3.05 7.73
CA LEU A 378 8.83 4.49 7.49
C LEU A 378 7.56 4.88 6.69
N LEU A 379 7.26 4.18 5.61
CA LEU A 379 6.09 4.45 4.76
C LEU A 379 4.77 4.15 5.49
N LEU A 380 4.70 3.00 6.18
CA LEU A 380 3.52 2.63 6.97
C LEU A 380 3.34 3.53 8.22
N GLN A 381 4.43 3.96 8.86
CA GLN A 381 4.36 4.97 9.93
C GLN A 381 3.90 6.32 9.39
N SER A 382 4.25 6.69 8.15
CA SER A 382 3.73 7.92 7.52
C SER A 382 2.21 7.85 7.33
N ALA A 383 1.69 6.74 6.80
CA ALA A 383 0.23 6.51 6.71
C ALA A 383 -0.47 6.57 8.09
N VAL A 384 0.16 6.02 9.13
CA VAL A 384 -0.30 6.13 10.53
C VAL A 384 -0.33 7.59 11.01
N ASP A 385 0.76 8.33 10.77
CA ASP A 385 0.90 9.75 11.15
C ASP A 385 -0.06 10.66 10.36
N ALA A 386 -0.58 10.19 9.22
CA ALA A 386 -1.62 10.82 8.40
C ALA A 386 -3.05 10.37 8.75
N ASN A 387 -3.28 9.76 9.93
CA ASN A 387 -4.59 9.31 10.42
C ASN A 387 -5.32 8.28 9.52
N MET A 388 -4.59 7.56 8.65
CA MET A 388 -5.17 6.48 7.85
C MET A 388 -5.49 5.25 8.71
N ASN A 389 -6.53 4.53 8.32
CA ASN A 389 -6.90 3.23 8.87
C ASN A 389 -6.91 2.11 7.80
N THR A 390 -6.73 2.44 6.51
CA THR A 390 -6.73 1.48 5.39
C THR A 390 -5.64 1.79 4.36
N LEU A 391 -5.08 0.75 3.74
CA LEU A 391 -4.37 0.83 2.47
C LEU A 391 -4.93 -0.21 1.49
N ARG A 392 -4.98 0.11 0.19
CA ARG A 392 -5.31 -0.86 -0.86
C ARG A 392 -4.04 -1.31 -1.56
N VAL A 393 -3.67 -2.59 -1.44
CA VAL A 393 -2.54 -3.18 -2.19
C VAL A 393 -3.03 -3.46 -3.60
N TRP A 394 -2.70 -2.53 -4.50
CA TRP A 394 -3.26 -2.44 -5.85
C TRP A 394 -2.79 -3.55 -6.80
N GLY A 395 -3.72 -4.06 -7.60
CA GLY A 395 -3.57 -5.28 -8.42
C GLY A 395 -2.50 -5.27 -9.51
N GLY A 396 -1.88 -4.15 -9.88
CA GLY A 396 -0.77 -4.15 -10.83
C GLY A 396 0.61 -4.19 -10.19
N GLY A 397 0.68 -4.17 -8.86
CA GLY A 397 1.92 -4.25 -8.08
C GLY A 397 2.37 -5.68 -7.81
N ILE A 398 2.62 -5.97 -6.54
CA ILE A 398 2.97 -7.31 -6.04
C ILE A 398 2.09 -7.71 -4.84
N TYR A 399 1.95 -9.01 -4.58
CA TYR A 399 1.65 -9.45 -3.22
C TYR A 399 2.85 -9.12 -2.35
N GLU A 400 2.64 -8.30 -1.33
CA GLU A 400 3.74 -7.69 -0.58
C GLU A 400 4.56 -8.70 0.23
N GLN A 401 5.72 -8.27 0.74
CA GLN A 401 6.52 -9.08 1.65
C GLN A 401 5.84 -9.28 3.02
N ASP A 402 6.11 -10.41 3.69
CA ASP A 402 5.44 -10.80 4.95
C ASP A 402 5.52 -9.71 6.04
N GLU A 403 6.59 -8.91 6.01
CA GLU A 403 6.77 -7.78 6.92
C GLU A 403 5.76 -6.65 6.73
N PHE A 404 5.31 -6.38 5.50
CA PHE A 404 4.27 -5.38 5.24
C PHE A 404 2.97 -5.71 5.99
N TYR A 405 2.48 -6.94 5.84
CA TYR A 405 1.25 -7.38 6.49
C TYR A 405 1.42 -7.48 8.02
N ARG A 406 2.58 -7.96 8.49
CA ARG A 406 2.92 -7.94 9.93
C ARG A 406 2.89 -6.52 10.51
N LEU A 407 3.43 -5.53 9.80
CA LEU A 407 3.39 -4.13 10.20
C LEU A 407 1.96 -3.57 10.14
N CYS A 408 1.16 -3.92 9.14
CA CYS A 408 -0.25 -3.53 9.06
C CYS A 408 -1.06 -4.08 10.26
N ASP A 409 -0.86 -5.35 10.63
CA ASP A 409 -1.47 -5.96 11.81
C ASP A 409 -1.05 -5.25 13.11
N GLU A 410 0.24 -4.92 13.26
CA GLU A 410 0.79 -4.26 14.45
C GLU A 410 0.35 -2.79 14.57
N LEU A 411 0.24 -2.07 13.45
CA LEU A 411 -0.09 -0.66 13.40
C LEU A 411 -1.60 -0.39 13.35
N GLY A 412 -2.41 -1.39 13.01
CA GLY A 412 -3.87 -1.26 12.89
C GLY A 412 -4.32 -0.77 11.52
N ILE A 413 -3.53 -1.01 10.48
CA ILE A 413 -3.88 -0.64 9.09
C ILE A 413 -4.62 -1.82 8.45
N MET A 414 -5.86 -1.57 8.03
CA MET A 414 -6.62 -2.50 7.21
C MET A 414 -6.05 -2.57 5.80
N VAL A 415 -6.16 -3.72 5.15
CA VAL A 415 -5.67 -3.97 3.80
C VAL A 415 -6.82 -4.44 2.92
N TRP A 416 -7.10 -3.68 1.87
CA TRP A 416 -7.82 -4.18 0.71
C TRP A 416 -6.79 -4.87 -0.18
N GLN A 417 -6.92 -6.18 -0.41
CA GLN A 417 -5.91 -6.97 -1.12
C GLN A 417 -6.44 -7.40 -2.49
N ASP A 418 -5.96 -6.75 -3.55
CA ASP A 418 -6.22 -7.22 -4.90
C ASP A 418 -5.38 -8.50 -5.20
N PHE A 419 -5.85 -9.35 -6.12
CA PHE A 419 -4.98 -10.28 -6.84
C PHE A 419 -4.25 -9.52 -7.96
N MET A 420 -3.07 -10.03 -8.38
CA MET A 420 -2.14 -9.25 -9.20
C MET A 420 -2.52 -9.18 -10.70
N PHE A 421 -3.69 -8.62 -10.98
CA PHE A 421 -4.25 -8.36 -12.30
C PHE A 421 -4.80 -6.93 -12.32
N ALA A 422 -4.37 -6.10 -13.27
CA ALA A 422 -4.80 -4.71 -13.40
C ALA A 422 -4.85 -4.24 -14.86
N CYS A 423 -5.86 -3.43 -15.19
CA CYS A 423 -6.06 -2.68 -16.45
C CYS A 423 -5.62 -3.44 -17.71
N ALA A 424 -5.99 -4.71 -17.79
CA ALA A 424 -5.69 -5.60 -18.89
C ALA A 424 -6.64 -6.80 -18.93
N LEU A 425 -6.85 -7.35 -20.12
CA LEU A 425 -7.42 -8.69 -20.26
C LEU A 425 -6.29 -9.72 -20.19
N TYR A 426 -6.62 -10.96 -19.80
CA TYR A 426 -5.64 -12.01 -19.54
C TYR A 426 -6.02 -13.32 -20.24
N PRO A 427 -5.05 -14.08 -20.77
CA PRO A 427 -5.33 -15.29 -21.53
C PRO A 427 -5.81 -16.45 -20.63
N THR A 428 -6.74 -17.27 -21.09
CA THR A 428 -7.26 -18.43 -20.34
C THR A 428 -6.65 -19.78 -20.74
N GLY A 429 -5.54 -19.74 -21.49
CA GLY A 429 -4.78 -20.92 -21.89
C GLY A 429 -4.37 -21.80 -20.69
N ARG A 430 -4.40 -23.12 -20.90
CA ARG A 430 -4.28 -24.13 -19.81
C ARG A 430 -3.10 -23.88 -18.87
N ASP A 431 -1.92 -23.58 -19.42
CA ASP A 431 -0.70 -23.43 -18.63
C ASP A 431 -0.68 -22.11 -17.84
N PHE A 432 -1.17 -21.01 -18.43
CA PHE A 432 -1.38 -19.75 -17.71
C PHE A 432 -2.33 -19.96 -16.52
N MET A 433 -3.49 -20.59 -16.77
CA MET A 433 -4.47 -20.88 -15.73
C MET A 433 -3.95 -21.84 -14.66
N ASN A 434 -3.14 -22.84 -15.01
CA ASN A 434 -2.45 -23.68 -14.04
C ASN A 434 -1.51 -22.86 -13.14
N SER A 435 -0.79 -21.91 -13.73
CA SER A 435 0.11 -21.02 -12.99
C SER A 435 -0.65 -20.08 -12.04
N VAL A 436 -1.75 -19.48 -12.52
CA VAL A 436 -2.63 -18.62 -11.71
C VAL A 436 -3.23 -19.39 -10.53
N ARG A 437 -3.74 -20.61 -10.71
CA ARG A 437 -4.27 -21.40 -9.58
C ARG A 437 -3.22 -21.64 -8.49
N ALA A 438 -1.99 -21.95 -8.90
CA ALA A 438 -0.90 -22.22 -7.97
C ALA A 438 -0.46 -20.96 -7.20
N GLU A 439 -0.43 -19.81 -7.88
CA GLU A 439 -0.23 -18.49 -7.28
C GLU A 439 -1.33 -18.13 -6.27
N VAL A 440 -2.59 -18.18 -6.69
CA VAL A 440 -3.76 -17.79 -5.87
C VAL A 440 -3.82 -18.64 -4.60
N ALA A 441 -3.72 -19.98 -4.73
CA ALA A 441 -3.73 -20.87 -3.57
C ALA A 441 -2.53 -20.64 -2.64
N HIS A 442 -1.33 -20.37 -3.19
CA HIS A 442 -0.16 -20.03 -2.37
C HIS A 442 -0.36 -18.72 -1.60
N GLN A 443 -0.83 -17.67 -2.26
CA GLN A 443 -0.99 -16.35 -1.65
C GLN A 443 -2.08 -16.32 -0.59
N ILE A 444 -3.25 -16.93 -0.83
CA ILE A 444 -4.32 -17.00 0.19
C ILE A 444 -3.82 -17.75 1.44
N ARG A 445 -3.15 -18.90 1.28
CA ARG A 445 -2.58 -19.65 2.41
C ARG A 445 -1.46 -18.90 3.15
N ARG A 446 -0.70 -18.05 2.44
CA ARG A 446 0.31 -17.17 3.04
C ARG A 446 -0.32 -16.01 3.81
N LEU A 447 -1.50 -15.54 3.40
CA LEU A 447 -2.03 -14.24 3.82
C LEU A 447 -3.31 -14.30 4.68
N LYS A 448 -4.12 -15.37 4.63
CA LYS A 448 -5.45 -15.43 5.28
C LYS A 448 -5.45 -15.34 6.81
N TYR A 449 -4.31 -15.51 7.47
CA TYR A 449 -4.21 -15.33 8.92
C TYR A 449 -3.98 -13.87 9.37
N HIS A 450 -3.66 -12.94 8.46
CA HIS A 450 -3.44 -11.53 8.81
C HIS A 450 -4.77 -10.79 9.07
N PRO A 451 -5.04 -10.25 10.28
CA PRO A 451 -6.26 -9.48 10.56
C PRO A 451 -6.37 -8.21 9.70
N SER A 452 -5.24 -7.62 9.29
CA SER A 452 -5.21 -6.42 8.45
C SER A 452 -6.03 -6.59 7.18
N ILE A 453 -5.89 -7.69 6.45
CA ILE A 453 -6.65 -7.93 5.20
C ILE A 453 -8.15 -7.98 5.52
N ILE A 454 -8.95 -7.08 4.95
CA ILE A 454 -10.41 -7.00 5.17
C ILE A 454 -11.25 -7.46 3.97
N VAL A 455 -10.69 -7.42 2.75
CA VAL A 455 -11.37 -7.85 1.52
C VAL A 455 -10.36 -8.39 0.51
N TRP A 456 -10.80 -9.37 -0.28
CA TRP A 456 -10.10 -9.88 -1.44
C TRP A 456 -10.69 -9.28 -2.73
N GLY A 457 -9.91 -8.50 -3.47
CA GLY A 457 -10.30 -7.93 -4.77
C GLY A 457 -9.81 -8.80 -5.94
N GLY A 458 -10.68 -9.20 -6.85
CA GLY A 458 -10.32 -10.09 -7.96
C GLY A 458 -9.32 -9.50 -8.95
N ASN A 459 -9.39 -8.18 -9.20
CA ASN A 459 -8.51 -7.39 -10.05
C ASN A 459 -8.73 -5.88 -9.86
N ASN A 460 -7.86 -5.06 -10.46
CA ASN A 460 -8.10 -3.64 -10.69
C ASN A 460 -8.71 -3.40 -12.09
N GLU A 461 -9.85 -2.73 -12.13
CA GLU A 461 -10.52 -2.11 -13.28
C GLU A 461 -10.91 -3.02 -14.46
N ASN A 462 -10.69 -4.34 -14.43
CA ASN A 462 -10.94 -5.16 -15.62
C ASN A 462 -12.44 -5.38 -15.88
N GLU A 463 -13.31 -5.23 -14.89
CA GLU A 463 -14.76 -5.14 -15.10
C GLU A 463 -15.12 -3.87 -15.89
N ALA A 464 -14.67 -2.71 -15.40
CA ALA A 464 -14.84 -1.41 -16.07
C ALA A 464 -14.23 -1.38 -17.48
N ALA A 465 -13.00 -1.86 -17.64
CA ALA A 465 -12.29 -1.85 -18.92
C ALA A 465 -12.96 -2.71 -20.00
N LEU A 466 -13.56 -3.83 -19.59
CA LEU A 466 -14.31 -4.71 -20.49
C LEU A 466 -15.68 -4.12 -20.85
N MET A 467 -16.44 -3.64 -19.85
CA MET A 467 -17.81 -3.19 -20.05
C MET A 467 -17.91 -1.79 -20.66
N MET A 468 -16.97 -0.90 -20.34
CA MET A 468 -16.79 0.41 -21.00
C MET A 468 -15.91 0.33 -22.26
N ASN A 469 -15.52 -0.89 -22.66
CA ASN A 469 -14.78 -1.20 -23.89
C ASN A 469 -13.51 -0.36 -24.16
N TRP A 470 -12.67 -0.17 -23.14
CA TRP A 470 -11.43 0.63 -23.22
C TRP A 470 -10.49 0.20 -24.37
N TYR A 471 -10.51 -1.08 -24.71
CA TYR A 471 -9.61 -1.66 -25.73
C TYR A 471 -10.21 -1.70 -27.14
N ASN A 472 -11.37 -1.06 -27.38
CA ASN A 472 -12.04 -1.02 -28.69
C ASN A 472 -12.32 -2.42 -29.27
N ILE A 473 -12.70 -3.36 -28.42
CA ILE A 473 -13.07 -4.74 -28.75
C ILE A 473 -14.26 -4.74 -29.70
N ARG A 474 -14.19 -5.58 -30.75
CA ARG A 474 -15.28 -5.77 -31.69
C ARG A 474 -16.43 -6.51 -31.02
N ALA A 475 -17.67 -6.08 -31.26
CA ALA A 475 -18.86 -6.70 -30.67
C ALA A 475 -18.96 -8.23 -30.92
N SER A 476 -18.43 -8.71 -32.05
CA SER A 476 -18.35 -10.15 -32.39
C SER A 476 -17.40 -10.96 -31.50
N GLU A 477 -16.46 -10.31 -30.81
CA GLU A 477 -15.44 -10.95 -29.98
C GLU A 477 -15.69 -10.73 -28.47
N LEU A 478 -16.53 -9.74 -28.11
CA LEU A 478 -16.84 -9.38 -26.72
C LEU A 478 -17.23 -10.59 -25.85
N HIS A 479 -18.01 -11.53 -26.41
CA HIS A 479 -18.41 -12.74 -25.69
C HIS A 479 -17.22 -13.66 -25.31
N THR A 480 -16.15 -13.67 -26.09
CA THR A 480 -14.91 -14.41 -25.75
C THR A 480 -14.28 -13.81 -24.50
N TYR A 481 -14.12 -12.48 -24.46
CA TYR A 481 -13.50 -11.78 -23.34
C TYR A 481 -14.36 -11.81 -22.07
N ILE A 482 -15.69 -11.74 -22.19
CA ILE A 482 -16.63 -11.97 -21.08
C ILE A 482 -16.45 -13.38 -20.51
N ASN A 483 -16.37 -14.40 -21.37
CA ASN A 483 -16.12 -15.77 -20.92
C ASN A 483 -14.75 -15.91 -20.24
N ASP A 484 -13.71 -15.27 -20.78
CA ASP A 484 -12.36 -15.30 -20.22
C ASP A 484 -12.30 -14.65 -18.84
N TYR A 485 -12.93 -13.48 -18.67
CA TYR A 485 -13.08 -12.79 -17.40
C TYR A 485 -13.75 -13.70 -16.35
N VAL A 486 -14.90 -14.30 -16.69
CA VAL A 486 -15.62 -15.22 -15.79
C VAL A 486 -14.81 -16.50 -15.52
N VAL A 487 -14.06 -17.01 -16.51
CA VAL A 487 -13.15 -18.15 -16.30
C VAL A 487 -12.07 -17.79 -15.29
N LEU A 488 -11.37 -16.66 -15.46
CA LEU A 488 -10.28 -16.25 -14.60
C LEU A 488 -10.76 -15.89 -13.19
N TYR A 489 -11.61 -14.87 -13.07
CA TYR A 489 -11.94 -14.27 -11.78
C TYR A 489 -12.98 -15.06 -10.99
N VAL A 490 -13.96 -15.69 -11.66
CA VAL A 490 -15.04 -16.44 -10.97
C VAL A 490 -14.69 -17.92 -10.83
N LYS A 491 -14.48 -18.61 -11.96
CA LYS A 491 -14.32 -20.09 -11.98
C LYS A 491 -12.99 -20.57 -11.41
N ASN A 492 -12.00 -19.68 -11.28
CA ASN A 492 -10.68 -19.99 -10.70
C ASN A 492 -10.38 -19.15 -9.45
N ILE A 493 -10.23 -17.82 -9.54
CA ILE A 493 -9.79 -17.00 -8.38
C ILE A 493 -10.82 -17.05 -7.23
N ARG A 494 -12.05 -16.57 -7.44
CA ARG A 494 -13.13 -16.61 -6.44
C ARG A 494 -13.38 -18.02 -5.91
N LYS A 495 -13.35 -19.04 -6.78
CA LYS A 495 -13.53 -20.44 -6.39
C LYS A 495 -12.45 -20.91 -5.40
N ILE A 496 -11.19 -20.51 -5.58
CA ILE A 496 -10.10 -20.85 -4.66
C ILE A 496 -10.22 -20.03 -3.37
N VAL A 497 -10.50 -18.71 -3.45
CA VAL A 497 -10.72 -17.86 -2.27
C VAL A 497 -11.78 -18.46 -1.36
N LEU A 498 -12.98 -18.75 -1.87
CA LEU A 498 -14.09 -19.27 -1.06
C LEU A 498 -13.90 -20.71 -0.56
N ALA A 499 -12.94 -21.45 -1.11
CA ALA A 499 -12.57 -22.77 -0.60
C ALA A 499 -11.47 -22.71 0.50
N GLU A 500 -10.76 -21.59 0.59
CA GLU A 500 -9.61 -21.39 1.48
C GLU A 500 -9.91 -20.43 2.63
N ASP A 501 -10.72 -19.40 2.40
CA ASP A 501 -11.04 -18.34 3.36
C ASP A 501 -12.53 -17.96 3.26
N SER A 502 -13.29 -18.37 4.27
CA SER A 502 -14.71 -18.01 4.47
C SER A 502 -14.88 -16.80 5.40
N SER A 503 -13.79 -16.26 5.96
CA SER A 503 -13.82 -15.22 7.00
C SER A 503 -13.81 -13.78 6.47
N ARG A 504 -13.76 -13.60 5.14
CA ARG A 504 -13.66 -12.30 4.46
C ARG A 504 -14.56 -12.23 3.23
N PRO A 505 -15.07 -11.05 2.88
CA PRO A 505 -15.70 -10.80 1.58
C PRO A 505 -14.70 -10.95 0.42
N PHE A 506 -15.23 -11.32 -0.74
CA PHE A 506 -14.55 -11.30 -2.03
C PHE A 506 -15.38 -10.49 -3.03
N ILE A 507 -14.74 -9.52 -3.69
CA ILE A 507 -15.32 -8.71 -4.77
C ILE A 507 -14.59 -9.02 -6.09
N ILE A 508 -15.30 -8.91 -7.22
CA ILE A 508 -14.78 -9.45 -8.49
C ILE A 508 -13.77 -8.52 -9.19
N SER A 509 -13.92 -7.21 -9.00
CA SER A 509 -13.13 -6.10 -9.54
C SER A 509 -13.15 -4.94 -8.54
N SER A 510 -12.40 -3.87 -8.82
CA SER A 510 -12.49 -2.55 -8.21
C SER A 510 -12.22 -1.54 -9.34
N PRO A 511 -13.19 -0.70 -9.76
CA PRO A 511 -14.54 -0.61 -9.23
C PRO A 511 -15.40 -1.82 -9.62
N THR A 512 -16.49 -2.02 -8.88
CA THR A 512 -17.52 -3.03 -9.13
C THR A 512 -18.85 -2.63 -8.45
N ASN A 513 -19.99 -3.08 -8.96
CA ASN A 513 -21.30 -2.90 -8.30
C ASN A 513 -21.61 -4.02 -7.28
N GLY A 514 -20.61 -4.81 -6.89
CA GLY A 514 -20.70 -5.80 -5.81
C GLY A 514 -21.75 -6.88 -6.08
N ALA A 515 -22.72 -7.02 -5.18
CA ALA A 515 -23.84 -7.95 -5.29
C ALA A 515 -24.67 -7.74 -6.56
N GLU A 516 -24.77 -6.51 -7.08
CA GLU A 516 -25.48 -6.23 -8.35
C GLU A 516 -24.65 -6.71 -9.54
N SER A 517 -23.32 -6.50 -9.57
CA SER A 517 -22.44 -7.12 -10.58
C SER A 517 -22.57 -8.64 -10.59
N ILE A 518 -22.71 -9.29 -9.43
CA ILE A 518 -22.96 -10.75 -9.35
C ILE A 518 -24.31 -11.11 -10.00
N LYS A 519 -25.36 -10.35 -9.71
CA LYS A 519 -26.72 -10.52 -10.26
C LYS A 519 -26.78 -10.31 -11.78
N GLU A 520 -25.98 -9.39 -12.31
CA GLU A 520 -25.84 -9.12 -13.75
C GLU A 520 -24.97 -10.16 -14.49
N GLY A 521 -24.33 -11.09 -13.78
CA GLY A 521 -23.50 -12.14 -14.39
C GLY A 521 -22.00 -11.86 -14.32
N TRP A 522 -21.54 -11.27 -13.20
CA TRP A 522 -20.17 -10.94 -12.81
C TRP A 522 -19.55 -9.71 -13.49
N LEU A 523 -20.32 -9.01 -14.32
CA LEU A 523 -19.92 -7.83 -15.07
C LEU A 523 -21.15 -6.91 -15.17
N SER A 524 -21.17 -5.79 -14.44
CA SER A 524 -22.27 -4.84 -14.51
C SER A 524 -22.25 -4.05 -15.82
N VAL A 525 -23.43 -3.68 -16.33
CA VAL A 525 -23.60 -2.78 -17.48
C VAL A 525 -22.94 -1.41 -17.23
N ASN A 526 -22.91 -0.93 -15.97
CA ASN A 526 -22.20 0.29 -15.60
C ASN A 526 -21.47 0.12 -14.26
N PRO A 527 -20.19 -0.31 -14.26
CA PRO A 527 -19.39 -0.48 -13.04
C PRO A 527 -19.02 0.83 -12.32
N TYR A 528 -19.45 1.99 -12.82
CA TYR A 528 -19.30 3.31 -12.19
C TYR A 528 -20.61 3.83 -11.58
N ASP A 529 -21.63 2.98 -11.40
CA ASP A 529 -22.90 3.40 -10.80
C ASP A 529 -22.74 3.71 -9.30
N SER A 530 -22.80 5.01 -8.98
CA SER A 530 -22.70 5.55 -7.61
C SER A 530 -23.75 5.00 -6.63
N ASN A 531 -24.80 4.33 -7.09
CA ASN A 531 -25.84 3.73 -6.27
C ASN A 531 -25.46 2.38 -5.64
N PHE A 532 -24.37 1.76 -6.09
CA PHE A 532 -23.86 0.46 -5.62
C PHE A 532 -22.35 0.55 -5.32
N GLY A 533 -21.80 -0.50 -4.71
CA GLY A 533 -20.39 -0.85 -4.91
C GLY A 533 -19.33 0.20 -4.53
N ASP A 534 -18.22 0.18 -5.27
CA ASP A 534 -17.15 1.17 -5.20
C ASP A 534 -16.92 1.83 -6.57
N VAL A 535 -16.47 3.09 -6.58
CA VAL A 535 -16.13 3.83 -7.81
C VAL A 535 -14.68 4.33 -7.79
N HIS A 536 -14.09 4.40 -8.98
CA HIS A 536 -12.88 5.19 -9.25
C HIS A 536 -13.31 6.50 -9.92
N PHE A 537 -12.77 7.64 -9.50
CA PHE A 537 -13.10 8.94 -10.10
C PHE A 537 -11.86 9.79 -10.38
N TYR A 538 -11.76 10.26 -11.62
CA TYR A 538 -10.68 11.13 -12.08
C TYR A 538 -11.28 12.19 -13.01
N ASP A 539 -11.04 13.46 -12.70
CA ASP A 539 -11.42 14.60 -13.54
C ASP A 539 -10.29 15.63 -13.50
N TYR A 540 -9.73 15.93 -14.67
CA TYR A 540 -8.61 16.87 -14.81
C TYR A 540 -9.02 18.14 -15.55
N ILE A 541 -10.28 18.24 -16.00
CA ILE A 541 -10.78 19.31 -16.87
C ILE A 541 -11.66 20.29 -16.09
N ASN A 542 -12.53 19.80 -15.20
CA ASN A 542 -13.40 20.65 -14.40
C ASN A 542 -12.68 21.21 -13.17
N ASP A 543 -13.18 22.33 -12.65
CA ASP A 543 -12.66 22.95 -11.43
C ASP A 543 -12.78 22.02 -10.21
N CYS A 544 -11.64 21.59 -9.66
CA CYS A 544 -11.59 20.70 -8.49
C CYS A 544 -12.12 21.32 -7.18
N TRP A 545 -12.33 22.64 -7.09
CA TRP A 545 -13.00 23.27 -5.93
C TRP A 545 -14.53 23.17 -6.04
N ASN A 546 -15.07 22.93 -7.24
CA ASN A 546 -16.49 22.71 -7.45
C ASN A 546 -16.87 21.27 -7.08
N TRP A 547 -17.10 21.02 -5.79
CA TRP A 547 -17.45 19.71 -5.23
C TRP A 547 -18.62 18.97 -5.90
N LYS A 548 -19.43 19.66 -6.72
CA LYS A 548 -20.57 19.08 -7.46
C LYS A 548 -20.16 18.18 -8.61
N VAL A 549 -18.89 18.21 -9.04
CA VAL A 549 -18.37 17.28 -10.05
C VAL A 549 -18.17 15.87 -9.48
N PHE A 550 -18.00 15.75 -8.16
CA PHE A 550 -17.62 14.50 -7.49
C PHE A 550 -18.79 13.52 -7.28
N PRO A 551 -18.53 12.23 -7.54
CA PRO A 551 -19.15 11.05 -7.02
C PRO A 551 -19.91 11.08 -5.69
N LYS A 552 -21.23 11.28 -5.56
CA LYS A 552 -21.86 10.95 -4.25
C LYS A 552 -22.11 9.44 -4.09
N ALA A 553 -21.06 8.65 -4.31
CA ALA A 553 -21.05 7.19 -4.34
C ALA A 553 -21.04 6.56 -2.94
N ARG A 554 -21.26 5.24 -2.88
CA ARG A 554 -21.20 4.46 -1.63
C ARG A 554 -19.79 4.34 -1.08
N PHE A 555 -18.82 4.19 -1.96
CA PHE A 555 -17.41 4.04 -1.62
C PHE A 555 -16.56 4.56 -2.76
N VAL A 556 -15.45 5.25 -2.45
CA VAL A 556 -14.50 5.72 -3.46
C VAL A 556 -13.14 5.09 -3.17
N SER A 557 -12.77 4.12 -4.00
CA SER A 557 -11.59 3.25 -3.86
C SER A 557 -10.36 3.81 -4.60
N GLU A 558 -10.58 4.68 -5.58
CA GLU A 558 -9.55 5.53 -6.18
C GLU A 558 -10.10 6.92 -6.54
N TYR A 559 -9.32 7.96 -6.27
CA TYR A 559 -9.50 9.32 -6.77
C TYR A 559 -8.22 10.13 -6.55
N GLY A 560 -7.89 11.07 -7.42
CA GLY A 560 -6.74 11.94 -7.15
C GLY A 560 -6.28 12.85 -8.28
N TYR A 561 -5.38 13.77 -7.92
CA TYR A 561 -4.76 14.76 -8.81
C TYR A 561 -3.24 14.56 -8.82
N GLN A 562 -2.59 14.82 -9.96
CA GLN A 562 -1.15 14.65 -10.12
C GLN A 562 -0.37 15.84 -9.51
N SER A 563 0.84 15.60 -8.99
CA SER A 563 1.80 16.64 -8.63
C SER A 563 3.25 16.23 -8.89
N TRP A 564 4.13 17.21 -9.06
CA TRP A 564 5.56 16.96 -9.12
C TRP A 564 6.15 16.73 -7.71
N PRO A 565 7.10 15.79 -7.56
CA PRO A 565 7.88 15.66 -6.33
C PRO A 565 8.84 16.85 -6.18
N SER A 566 9.27 17.11 -4.95
CA SER A 566 10.14 18.22 -4.59
C SER A 566 11.45 18.21 -5.40
N PHE A 567 12.00 19.40 -5.61
CA PHE A 567 13.27 19.57 -6.32
C PHE A 567 14.40 18.72 -5.71
N SER A 568 14.45 18.55 -4.39
CA SER A 568 15.48 17.74 -3.72
C SER A 568 15.38 16.24 -3.99
N THR A 569 14.23 15.76 -4.46
CA THR A 569 14.04 14.40 -4.95
C THR A 569 14.45 14.28 -6.42
N LEU A 570 14.08 15.25 -7.25
CA LEU A 570 14.45 15.31 -8.68
C LEU A 570 15.96 15.53 -8.90
N GLU A 571 16.61 16.36 -8.10
CA GLU A 571 18.04 16.71 -8.22
C GLU A 571 18.94 15.48 -8.21
N LYS A 572 18.61 14.48 -7.39
CA LYS A 572 19.35 13.21 -7.26
C LYS A 572 19.44 12.40 -8.55
N VAL A 573 18.53 12.65 -9.50
CA VAL A 573 18.38 11.87 -10.74
C VAL A 573 18.37 12.72 -12.02
N SER A 574 18.72 14.00 -11.92
CA SER A 574 18.70 14.96 -13.02
C SER A 574 20.03 15.70 -13.15
N SER A 575 20.06 16.70 -14.02
CA SER A 575 21.19 17.58 -14.27
C SER A 575 20.70 19.01 -14.53
N LYS A 576 21.57 20.01 -14.51
CA LYS A 576 21.18 21.43 -14.59
C LYS A 576 20.32 21.79 -15.82
N GLU A 577 20.53 21.11 -16.95
CA GLU A 577 19.77 21.30 -18.19
C GLU A 577 18.35 20.70 -18.14
N ASP A 578 18.05 19.84 -17.16
CA ASP A 578 16.75 19.20 -16.98
C ASP A 578 15.76 20.05 -16.17
N TRP A 579 16.24 21.09 -15.47
CA TRP A 579 15.49 21.82 -14.45
C TRP A 579 14.55 22.88 -15.04
N SER A 580 13.61 22.42 -15.85
CA SER A 580 12.48 23.18 -16.39
C SER A 580 11.28 22.27 -16.54
N TYR A 581 10.07 22.82 -16.36
CA TYR A 581 8.81 22.06 -16.34
C TYR A 581 8.57 21.27 -17.64
N ASN A 582 8.96 21.87 -18.78
CA ASN A 582 8.83 21.28 -20.11
C ASN A 582 10.19 20.86 -20.70
N SER A 583 11.19 20.57 -19.86
CA SER A 583 12.46 20.00 -20.33
C SER A 583 12.26 18.61 -20.92
N LYS A 584 13.22 18.15 -21.74
CA LYS A 584 13.21 16.78 -22.28
C LYS A 584 13.14 15.73 -21.18
N PHE A 585 13.80 15.95 -20.05
CA PHE A 585 13.73 15.06 -18.89
C PHE A 585 12.35 15.08 -18.24
N SER A 586 11.76 16.27 -18.07
CA SER A 586 10.47 16.40 -17.40
C SER A 586 9.35 15.73 -18.22
N LEU A 587 9.32 15.96 -19.53
CA LEU A 587 8.40 15.29 -20.47
C LEU A 587 8.69 13.78 -20.64
N HIS A 588 9.93 13.35 -20.38
CA HIS A 588 10.28 11.93 -20.32
C HIS A 588 9.78 11.28 -19.03
N ARG A 589 9.85 11.98 -17.88
CA ARG A 589 9.33 11.49 -16.59
C ARG A 589 7.82 11.51 -16.49
N GLN A 590 7.15 12.44 -17.17
CA GLN A 590 5.71 12.42 -17.28
C GLN A 590 5.27 11.17 -18.05
N HIS A 591 4.51 10.30 -17.37
CA HIS A 591 4.03 9.02 -17.88
C HIS A 591 2.49 9.01 -18.06
N HIS A 592 1.78 10.02 -17.54
CA HIS A 592 0.39 10.29 -17.85
C HIS A 592 0.28 11.13 -19.13
N ALA A 593 -0.71 10.84 -19.98
CA ALA A 593 -0.92 11.57 -21.22
C ALA A 593 -1.60 12.92 -20.91
N GLY A 594 -0.93 14.04 -21.19
CA GLY A 594 -1.48 15.38 -20.88
C GLY A 594 -1.17 15.91 -19.48
N GLY A 595 -0.67 15.07 -18.55
CA GLY A 595 -0.56 15.40 -17.12
C GLY A 595 0.14 16.73 -16.76
N ASN A 596 1.15 17.16 -17.54
CA ASN A 596 1.77 18.47 -17.34
C ASN A 596 0.82 19.64 -17.66
N ASP A 597 0.07 19.55 -18.75
CA ASP A 597 -0.86 20.59 -19.17
C ASP A 597 -2.12 20.58 -18.28
N GLU A 598 -2.57 19.40 -17.86
CA GLU A 598 -3.68 19.20 -16.91
C GLU A 598 -3.37 19.77 -15.52
N MET A 599 -2.16 19.56 -15.01
CA MET A 599 -1.70 20.19 -13.76
C MET A 599 -1.71 21.73 -13.87
N LEU A 600 -1.26 22.29 -15.00
CA LEU A 600 -1.28 23.74 -15.23
C LEU A 600 -2.69 24.29 -15.43
N LEU A 601 -3.60 23.53 -16.05
CA LEU A 601 -5.02 23.86 -16.18
C LEU A 601 -5.69 23.97 -14.81
N GLN A 602 -5.48 22.98 -13.94
CA GLN A 602 -6.03 22.99 -12.57
C GLN A 602 -5.46 24.14 -11.71
N ILE A 603 -4.16 24.44 -11.85
CA ILE A 603 -3.55 25.63 -11.24
C ILE A 603 -4.25 26.91 -11.74
N GLY A 604 -4.55 26.99 -13.04
CA GLY A 604 -5.14 28.16 -13.70
C GLY A 604 -6.55 28.56 -13.26
N PHE A 605 -7.31 27.68 -12.58
CA PHE A 605 -8.60 28.07 -11.99
C PHE A 605 -8.43 28.99 -10.77
N HIS A 606 -7.45 28.71 -9.91
CA HIS A 606 -7.37 29.32 -8.57
C HIS A 606 -6.09 30.09 -8.26
N PHE A 607 -5.06 29.96 -9.08
CA PHE A 607 -3.72 30.49 -8.84
C PHE A 607 -3.17 31.19 -10.08
N LYS A 608 -2.17 32.06 -9.89
CA LYS A 608 -1.39 32.58 -11.01
C LYS A 608 -0.23 31.63 -11.28
N LEU A 609 0.32 31.67 -12.50
CA LEU A 609 1.58 30.97 -12.79
C LEU A 609 2.77 31.78 -12.25
N PRO A 610 3.93 31.15 -11.94
CA PRO A 610 5.05 31.87 -11.35
C PRO A 610 5.67 32.90 -12.30
N GLU A 611 5.95 34.11 -11.80
CA GLU A 611 6.42 35.25 -12.62
C GLU A 611 7.96 35.44 -12.58
N SER A 612 8.68 34.56 -11.88
CA SER A 612 10.15 34.65 -11.73
C SER A 612 10.90 34.59 -13.07
N THR A 613 11.95 35.42 -13.19
CA THR A 613 12.85 35.46 -14.36
C THR A 613 14.02 34.47 -14.30
N ASP A 614 14.26 33.82 -13.15
CA ASP A 614 15.21 32.70 -13.05
C ASP A 614 14.50 31.38 -13.36
N PRO A 615 14.83 30.68 -14.48
CA PRO A 615 14.16 29.45 -14.87
C PRO A 615 14.20 28.35 -13.81
N LEU A 616 15.25 28.30 -12.97
CA LEU A 616 15.37 27.33 -11.88
C LEU A 616 14.38 27.64 -10.75
N GLN A 617 14.16 28.93 -10.47
CA GLN A 617 13.20 29.36 -9.47
C GLN A 617 11.77 29.15 -10.01
N THR A 618 11.48 29.55 -11.26
CA THR A 618 10.20 29.25 -11.94
C THR A 618 9.86 27.75 -11.88
N PHE A 619 10.84 26.86 -12.10
CA PHE A 619 10.64 25.41 -12.01
C PHE A 619 10.28 24.94 -10.59
N LYS A 620 10.97 25.45 -9.57
CA LYS A 620 10.68 25.14 -8.15
C LYS A 620 9.31 25.66 -7.71
N ASP A 621 8.96 26.86 -8.16
CA ASP A 621 7.69 27.52 -7.86
C ASP A 621 6.52 26.80 -8.55
N THR A 622 6.73 26.30 -9.77
CA THR A 622 5.76 25.45 -10.47
C THR A 622 5.58 24.12 -9.74
N ILE A 623 6.66 23.47 -9.27
CA ILE A 623 6.56 22.24 -8.45
C ILE A 623 5.72 22.52 -7.19
N TYR A 624 6.03 23.60 -6.46
CA TYR A 624 5.26 24.03 -5.29
C TYR A 624 3.78 24.21 -5.62
N LEU A 625 3.44 24.93 -6.70
CA LEU A 625 2.04 25.08 -7.13
C LEU A 625 1.35 23.76 -7.50
N THR A 626 2.04 22.80 -8.12
CA THR A 626 1.44 21.49 -8.40
C THR A 626 1.11 20.73 -7.12
N GLN A 627 1.92 20.87 -6.06
CA GLN A 627 1.62 20.28 -4.76
C GLN A 627 0.52 21.04 -3.99
N VAL A 628 0.45 22.38 -4.11
CA VAL A 628 -0.64 23.20 -3.57
C VAL A 628 -1.98 22.82 -4.22
N MET A 629 -2.01 22.76 -5.55
CA MET A 629 -3.17 22.33 -6.33
C MET A 629 -3.62 20.92 -5.91
N GLN A 630 -2.72 19.93 -5.95
CA GLN A 630 -3.04 18.56 -5.55
C GLN A 630 -3.58 18.50 -4.10
N ALA A 631 -2.91 19.14 -3.15
CA ALA A 631 -3.29 19.10 -1.75
C ALA A 631 -4.69 19.71 -1.53
N GLN A 632 -4.99 20.83 -2.19
CA GLN A 632 -6.28 21.49 -2.10
C GLN A 632 -7.40 20.71 -2.83
N CYS A 633 -7.17 20.23 -4.07
CA CYS A 633 -8.17 19.46 -4.82
C CYS A 633 -8.57 18.19 -4.06
N VAL A 634 -7.59 17.37 -3.63
CA VAL A 634 -7.86 16.13 -2.90
C VAL A 634 -8.48 16.43 -1.53
N LYS A 635 -8.14 17.54 -0.86
CA LYS A 635 -8.84 17.97 0.36
C LYS A 635 -10.33 18.20 0.10
N VAL A 636 -10.71 19.01 -0.89
CA VAL A 636 -12.13 19.31 -1.18
C VAL A 636 -12.89 18.03 -1.50
N GLU A 637 -12.29 17.15 -2.29
CA GLU A 637 -12.87 15.86 -2.68
C GLU A 637 -13.03 14.88 -1.49
N THR A 638 -11.97 14.68 -0.69
CA THR A 638 -12.04 13.81 0.51
C THR A 638 -13.03 14.36 1.53
N GLU A 639 -13.06 15.67 1.75
CA GLU A 639 -13.98 16.32 2.69
C GLU A 639 -15.44 16.18 2.22
N PHE A 640 -15.70 16.27 0.91
CA PHE A 640 -17.00 15.96 0.31
C PHE A 640 -17.45 14.51 0.58
N TYR A 641 -16.57 13.52 0.37
CA TYR A 641 -16.87 12.12 0.69
C TYR A 641 -17.12 11.91 2.18
N ARG A 642 -16.29 12.51 3.05
CA ARG A 642 -16.42 12.40 4.52
C ARG A 642 -17.71 13.02 5.06
N ARG A 643 -18.18 14.15 4.51
CA ARG A 643 -19.49 14.72 4.91
C ARG A 643 -20.69 13.94 4.35
N SER A 644 -20.51 13.28 3.20
CA SER A 644 -21.57 12.49 2.52
C SER A 644 -21.93 11.16 3.22
N ARG A 645 -21.23 10.78 4.29
CA ARG A 645 -21.38 9.50 5.02
C ARG A 645 -22.67 9.29 5.80
N SER A 646 -23.55 10.29 5.87
CA SER A 646 -24.75 10.24 6.72
C SER A 646 -25.98 10.90 6.09
N GLU A 647 -25.81 11.62 4.99
CA GLU A 647 -26.90 12.21 4.23
C GLU A 647 -27.27 11.34 3.02
N ILE A 648 -28.52 11.45 2.59
CA ILE A 648 -28.98 11.08 1.24
C ILE A 648 -29.51 12.36 0.59
N VAL A 649 -28.92 12.76 -0.52
CA VAL A 649 -29.25 13.98 -1.27
C VAL A 649 -29.52 13.59 -2.72
N ARG A 650 -30.74 13.87 -3.21
CA ARG A 650 -31.20 13.48 -4.55
C ARG A 650 -31.04 11.98 -4.86
N GLY A 651 -31.23 11.13 -3.84
CA GLY A 651 -31.13 9.68 -3.97
C GLY A 651 -29.72 9.10 -3.87
N GLN A 652 -28.68 9.91 -3.66
CA GLN A 652 -27.28 9.49 -3.55
C GLN A 652 -26.68 9.87 -2.19
N GLY A 653 -25.63 9.16 -1.73
CA GLY A 653 -25.03 9.38 -0.41
C GLY A 653 -24.70 8.08 0.33
N TYR A 654 -24.55 8.21 1.65
CA TYR A 654 -24.06 7.15 2.54
C TYR A 654 -22.64 6.67 2.18
N THR A 655 -21.76 7.61 1.82
CA THR A 655 -20.37 7.32 1.45
C THR A 655 -19.57 6.81 2.66
N MET A 656 -19.00 5.61 2.57
CA MET A 656 -18.37 4.92 3.71
C MET A 656 -16.89 4.55 3.49
N GLY A 657 -16.26 5.12 2.47
CA GLY A 657 -14.80 5.13 2.37
C GLY A 657 -14.28 6.06 1.29
N ALA A 658 -13.05 6.50 1.49
CA ALA A 658 -12.31 7.38 0.60
C ALA A 658 -10.83 6.97 0.64
N LEU A 659 -10.39 6.22 -0.38
CA LEU A 659 -9.01 5.81 -0.59
C LEU A 659 -8.44 6.55 -1.80
N TYR A 660 -7.61 7.58 -1.57
CA TYR A 660 -7.07 8.34 -2.70
C TYR A 660 -6.00 7.55 -3.47
N TRP A 661 -5.92 7.81 -4.77
CA TRP A 661 -4.79 7.43 -5.62
C TRP A 661 -3.75 8.54 -5.49
N GLN A 662 -2.51 8.29 -5.06
CA GLN A 662 -1.96 7.07 -4.46
C GLN A 662 -1.09 7.41 -3.24
N LEU A 663 -0.68 6.43 -2.43
CA LEU A 663 0.14 6.71 -1.25
C LEU A 663 1.55 7.17 -1.65
N ASN A 664 2.26 6.33 -2.40
CA ASN A 664 3.72 6.38 -2.54
C ASN A 664 4.17 6.32 -4.00
N ASP A 665 5.41 6.71 -4.26
CA ASP A 665 6.08 6.62 -5.56
C ASP A 665 7.04 5.42 -5.65
N ILE A 666 7.13 4.83 -6.85
CA ILE A 666 8.13 3.81 -7.20
C ILE A 666 9.49 4.42 -7.60
N TRP A 667 9.50 5.66 -8.11
CA TRP A 667 10.66 6.40 -8.61
C TRP A 667 10.36 7.91 -8.65
N GLN A 668 11.33 8.74 -9.02
CA GLN A 668 11.16 10.20 -9.06
C GLN A 668 10.51 10.64 -10.39
N ALA A 669 9.20 10.86 -10.38
CA ALA A 669 8.39 11.34 -11.50
C ALA A 669 7.15 12.10 -10.98
N PRO A 670 6.46 12.91 -11.80
CA PRO A 670 5.14 13.43 -11.44
C PRO A 670 4.14 12.27 -11.27
N SER A 671 3.31 12.34 -10.24
CA SER A 671 2.41 11.27 -9.84
C SER A 671 1.30 11.78 -8.93
N TRP A 672 0.26 10.96 -8.74
CA TRP A 672 -0.77 11.19 -7.73
C TRP A 672 -0.30 10.87 -6.29
N ALA A 673 0.96 10.49 -6.09
CA ALA A 673 1.47 10.13 -4.77
C ALA A 673 1.47 11.32 -3.81
N SER A 674 1.29 11.05 -2.51
CA SER A 674 1.53 12.02 -1.43
C SER A 674 2.88 11.80 -0.73
N LEU A 675 3.48 10.62 -0.86
CA LEU A 675 4.86 10.31 -0.45
C LEU A 675 5.74 10.16 -1.69
N GLU A 676 6.73 11.05 -1.82
CA GLU A 676 7.76 11.00 -2.85
C GLU A 676 8.63 9.74 -2.71
N TYR A 677 9.31 9.32 -3.78
CA TYR A 677 10.21 8.17 -3.72
C TYR A 677 11.34 8.40 -2.68
N GLY A 678 11.48 7.45 -1.76
CA GLY A 678 12.31 7.59 -0.55
C GLY A 678 11.56 8.10 0.69
N GLY A 679 10.25 8.35 0.59
CA GLY A 679 9.32 8.59 1.70
C GLY A 679 9.08 10.06 2.08
N LYS A 680 9.72 11.04 1.42
CA LYS A 680 9.52 12.48 1.74
C LYS A 680 8.06 12.87 1.49
N TRP A 681 7.46 13.59 2.44
CA TRP A 681 6.06 14.01 2.36
C TRP A 681 5.89 15.17 1.38
N LYS A 682 5.02 15.02 0.37
CA LYS A 682 4.45 16.13 -0.40
C LYS A 682 3.43 16.89 0.46
N MET A 683 3.02 18.09 0.03
CA MET A 683 1.99 18.89 0.71
C MET A 683 0.70 18.12 0.98
N LEU A 684 0.28 17.26 0.05
CA LEU A 684 -0.90 16.40 0.18
C LEU A 684 -0.84 15.50 1.45
N HIS A 685 0.32 15.00 1.86
CA HIS A 685 0.38 14.08 3.02
C HIS A 685 0.14 14.81 4.35
N TYR A 686 0.53 16.09 4.44
CA TYR A 686 0.19 16.95 5.56
C TYR A 686 -1.31 17.24 5.60
N PHE A 687 -1.91 17.52 4.44
CA PHE A 687 -3.35 17.74 4.31
C PHE A 687 -4.15 16.47 4.67
N ALA A 688 -3.66 15.29 4.27
CA ALA A 688 -4.28 14.01 4.59
C ALA A 688 -4.43 13.77 6.09
N ARG A 689 -3.42 14.15 6.89
CA ARG A 689 -3.54 14.09 8.36
C ARG A 689 -4.71 14.92 8.88
N HIS A 690 -4.89 16.13 8.34
CA HIS A 690 -5.97 17.03 8.76
C HIS A 690 -7.33 16.52 8.27
N PHE A 691 -7.49 16.24 6.98
CA PHE A 691 -8.78 15.80 6.43
C PHE A 691 -9.19 14.37 6.85
N PHE A 692 -8.27 13.54 7.36
CA PHE A 692 -8.58 12.27 8.02
C PHE A 692 -8.61 12.34 9.55
N ALA A 693 -8.58 13.52 10.17
CA ALA A 693 -8.70 13.65 11.62
C ALA A 693 -10.00 12.99 12.17
N PRO A 694 -9.97 12.34 13.37
CA PRO A 694 -11.14 11.67 13.94
C PRO A 694 -12.34 12.58 14.22
N LEU A 695 -12.10 13.88 14.39
CA LEU A 695 -13.12 14.92 14.47
C LEU A 695 -12.67 16.10 13.61
N LEU A 696 -13.49 16.52 12.66
CA LEU A 696 -13.15 17.54 11.65
C LEU A 696 -14.39 18.37 11.29
N PRO A 697 -14.33 19.72 11.32
CA PRO A 697 -15.29 20.55 10.62
C PRO A 697 -14.90 20.68 9.13
N VAL A 698 -15.89 20.64 8.24
CA VAL A 698 -15.76 20.76 6.78
C VAL A 698 -16.64 21.92 6.31
N GLY A 699 -16.04 22.93 5.67
CA GLY A 699 -16.74 24.09 5.13
C GLY A 699 -16.86 24.03 3.60
N PHE A 700 -18.01 24.41 3.05
CA PHE A 700 -18.24 24.53 1.61
C PHE A 700 -19.42 25.47 1.31
N GLU A 701 -19.61 25.84 0.05
CA GLU A 701 -20.75 26.65 -0.39
C GLU A 701 -21.66 25.89 -1.37
N ASP A 702 -22.96 26.19 -1.32
CA ASP A 702 -23.91 25.93 -2.41
C ASP A 702 -24.80 27.17 -2.62
N GLN A 703 -24.82 27.73 -3.83
CA GLN A 703 -25.69 28.87 -4.20
C GLN A 703 -25.61 30.06 -3.21
N ASP A 704 -24.39 30.55 -2.93
CA ASP A 704 -24.09 31.64 -1.97
C ASP A 704 -24.46 31.35 -0.49
N LEU A 705 -24.90 30.13 -0.15
CA LEU A 705 -25.09 29.67 1.22
C LEU A 705 -23.83 28.90 1.67
N PHE A 706 -23.19 29.38 2.74
CA PHE A 706 -22.00 28.74 3.33
C PHE A 706 -22.42 27.77 4.43
N PHE A 707 -21.94 26.53 4.34
CA PHE A 707 -22.24 25.45 5.26
C PHE A 707 -20.98 25.01 6.00
N ILE A 708 -21.11 24.62 7.26
CA ILE A 708 -20.10 23.81 7.97
C ILE A 708 -20.76 22.52 8.46
N TYR A 709 -20.21 21.38 8.05
CA TYR A 709 -20.54 20.07 8.60
C TYR A 709 -19.47 19.65 9.62
N GLY A 710 -19.87 18.98 10.70
CA GLY A 710 -18.96 18.23 11.55
C GLY A 710 -18.92 16.77 11.11
N VAL A 711 -17.72 16.18 11.05
CA VAL A 711 -17.51 14.74 10.77
C VAL A 711 -16.83 14.09 11.97
N SER A 712 -17.37 12.96 12.44
CA SER A 712 -16.85 12.17 13.56
C SER A 712 -16.59 10.72 13.16
N ASP A 713 -15.41 10.20 13.52
CA ASP A 713 -15.06 8.78 13.51
C ASP A 713 -15.08 8.15 14.93
N LEU A 714 -15.44 8.94 15.94
CA LEU A 714 -15.43 8.51 17.34
C LEU A 714 -16.46 7.39 17.58
N SER A 715 -16.13 6.46 18.47
CA SER A 715 -17.01 5.37 18.90
C SER A 715 -18.10 5.80 19.89
N SER A 716 -18.04 7.04 20.38
CA SER A 716 -19.01 7.63 21.30
C SER A 716 -19.33 9.07 20.90
N ASP A 717 -20.54 9.52 21.22
CA ASP A 717 -20.91 10.93 21.09
C ASP A 717 -19.95 11.83 21.88
N CYS A 718 -19.65 13.02 21.37
CA CYS A 718 -18.87 14.03 22.10
C CYS A 718 -19.58 15.39 22.08
N LYS A 719 -19.33 16.20 23.12
CA LYS A 719 -19.72 17.61 23.12
C LYS A 719 -18.66 18.42 22.39
N ALA A 720 -19.10 19.23 21.45
CA ALA A 720 -18.25 20.13 20.68
C ALA A 720 -18.88 21.51 20.58
N LYS A 721 -18.03 22.50 20.35
CA LYS A 721 -18.39 23.89 20.04
C LYS A 721 -17.67 24.28 18.76
N LEU A 722 -18.36 24.92 17.83
CA LEU A 722 -17.78 25.43 16.60
C LEU A 722 -17.43 26.91 16.77
N THR A 723 -16.19 27.27 16.46
CA THR A 723 -15.75 28.66 16.36
C THR A 723 -15.50 28.98 14.89
N VAL A 724 -16.10 30.06 14.38
CA VAL A 724 -15.91 30.57 13.00
C VAL A 724 -15.28 31.96 13.08
N ARG A 725 -14.24 32.20 12.29
CA ARG A 725 -13.49 33.45 12.25
C ARG A 725 -13.26 33.90 10.81
N ILE A 726 -13.41 35.20 10.57
CA ILE A 726 -13.07 35.81 9.29
C ILE A 726 -11.88 36.75 9.48
N HIS A 727 -10.88 36.61 8.62
CA HIS A 727 -9.72 37.50 8.57
C HIS A 727 -9.74 38.25 7.24
N THR A 728 -9.32 39.52 7.24
CA THR A 728 -8.85 40.15 5.99
C THR A 728 -7.46 39.64 5.68
N TRP A 729 -7.09 39.59 4.41
CA TRP A 729 -5.72 39.23 4.03
C TRP A 729 -4.64 40.18 4.58
N SER A 730 -5.02 41.42 4.89
CA SER A 730 -4.15 42.45 5.46
C SER A 730 -4.01 42.41 6.99
N SER A 731 -4.74 41.54 7.71
CA SER A 731 -4.76 41.50 9.18
C SER A 731 -4.64 40.09 9.73
N LEU A 732 -3.71 39.90 10.66
CA LEU A 732 -3.59 38.69 11.48
C LEU A 732 -4.63 38.64 12.61
N GLU A 733 -5.23 39.79 12.97
CA GLU A 733 -6.38 39.83 13.88
C GLU A 733 -7.66 39.53 13.08
N PRO A 734 -8.56 38.64 13.58
CA PRO A 734 -9.84 38.37 12.95
C PRO A 734 -10.75 39.61 13.01
N LEU A 735 -11.45 39.90 11.91
CA LEU A 735 -12.50 40.93 11.87
C LEU A 735 -13.66 40.59 12.81
N CYS A 736 -14.00 39.30 12.87
CA CYS A 736 -15.07 38.76 13.67
C CYS A 736 -14.74 37.34 14.10
N SER A 737 -15.29 36.92 15.24
CA SER A 737 -15.27 35.54 15.71
C SER A 737 -16.66 35.24 16.27
N SER A 738 -17.38 34.32 15.64
CA SER A 738 -18.62 33.75 16.17
C SER A 738 -18.34 32.39 16.79
N GLU A 739 -19.09 32.04 17.82
CA GLU A 739 -19.07 30.71 18.44
C GLU A 739 -20.50 30.21 18.59
N THR A 740 -20.71 28.92 18.32
CA THR A 740 -21.99 28.28 18.60
C THR A 740 -22.14 28.02 20.09
N GLU A 741 -23.35 27.69 20.53
CA GLU A 741 -23.53 26.90 21.74
C GLU A 741 -22.91 25.50 21.60
N TYR A 742 -22.76 24.79 22.72
CA TYR A 742 -22.32 23.40 22.71
C TYR A 742 -23.39 22.48 22.11
N PHE A 743 -22.99 21.66 21.13
CA PHE A 743 -23.82 20.63 20.51
C PHE A 743 -23.22 19.23 20.68
N VAL A 744 -24.02 18.21 20.39
CA VAL A 744 -23.59 16.80 20.48
C VAL A 744 -23.23 16.28 19.09
N MET A 745 -21.93 16.09 18.86
CA MET A 745 -21.42 15.37 17.71
C MET A 745 -21.68 13.88 17.87
N LYS A 746 -22.47 13.31 16.96
CA LYS A 746 -22.81 11.88 16.98
C LYS A 746 -21.63 10.98 16.60
N ALA A 747 -21.50 9.85 17.29
CA ALA A 747 -20.51 8.81 16.99
C ALA A 747 -20.60 8.34 15.53
N GLY A 748 -19.48 8.31 14.80
CA GLY A 748 -19.42 7.75 13.44
C GLY A 748 -20.27 8.45 12.37
N LYS A 749 -20.72 9.69 12.59
CA LYS A 749 -21.64 10.43 11.70
C LYS A 749 -21.03 11.73 11.16
N ALA A 750 -21.64 12.23 10.09
CA ALA A 750 -21.52 13.62 9.66
C ALA A 750 -22.85 14.36 9.89
N VAL A 751 -22.80 15.62 10.33
CA VAL A 751 -23.97 16.46 10.63
C VAL A 751 -23.72 17.91 10.22
N LEU A 752 -24.76 18.60 9.76
CA LEU A 752 -24.73 20.05 9.54
C LEU A 752 -24.66 20.78 10.89
N LEU A 753 -23.78 21.78 10.99
CA LEU A 753 -23.53 22.56 12.22
C LEU A 753 -23.75 24.07 12.04
N TYR A 754 -23.59 24.58 10.82
CA TYR A 754 -23.66 26.00 10.51
C TYR A 754 -24.21 26.18 9.10
N GLU A 755 -25.12 27.13 8.91
CA GLU A 755 -25.53 27.64 7.59
C GLU A 755 -25.75 29.15 7.68
N GLU A 756 -25.15 29.92 6.77
CA GLU A 756 -25.38 31.37 6.65
C GLU A 756 -25.11 31.85 5.23
N PHE A 757 -25.94 32.76 4.72
CA PHE A 757 -25.72 33.38 3.41
C PHE A 757 -24.42 34.19 3.43
N VAL A 758 -23.53 33.97 2.46
CA VAL A 758 -22.23 34.65 2.38
C VAL A 758 -22.36 36.18 2.41
N PRO A 759 -23.33 36.84 1.73
CA PRO A 759 -23.55 38.27 1.89
C PRO A 759 -23.81 38.72 3.33
N ILE A 760 -24.60 37.96 4.10
CA ILE A 760 -24.96 38.27 5.49
C ILE A 760 -23.75 38.03 6.41
N LEU A 761 -23.06 36.90 6.23
CA LEU A 761 -21.83 36.56 6.95
C LEU A 761 -20.75 37.64 6.77
N LEU A 762 -20.62 38.20 5.55
CA LEU A 762 -19.68 39.28 5.25
C LEU A 762 -20.11 40.62 5.85
N GLU A 763 -21.40 40.98 5.76
CA GLU A 763 -21.96 42.21 6.33
C GLU A 763 -21.82 42.22 7.87
N ASN A 764 -22.14 41.10 8.53
CA ASN A 764 -21.98 40.90 9.97
C ASN A 764 -20.54 41.08 10.46
N CYS A 765 -19.55 40.87 9.58
CA CYS A 765 -18.12 41.01 9.86
C CYS A 765 -17.50 42.31 9.34
N GLY A 766 -18.30 43.25 8.82
CA GLY A 766 -17.88 44.61 8.47
C GLY A 766 -17.21 44.73 7.10
N ASN A 767 -15.99 45.29 7.06
CA ASN A 767 -15.30 45.64 5.80
C ASN A 767 -14.69 44.40 5.11
N CYS A 768 -15.55 43.53 4.61
CA CYS A 768 -15.19 42.20 4.15
C CYS A 768 -15.90 41.84 2.84
N THR A 769 -15.17 41.19 1.92
CA THR A 769 -15.68 40.77 0.60
C THR A 769 -15.15 39.39 0.27
N ARG A 770 -15.78 38.70 -0.69
CA ARG A 770 -15.28 37.41 -1.21
C ARG A 770 -13.81 37.42 -1.62
N ARG A 771 -13.29 38.55 -2.12
CA ARG A 771 -11.90 38.71 -2.60
C ARG A 771 -10.93 39.23 -1.53
N SER A 772 -11.42 39.88 -0.47
CA SER A 772 -10.57 40.50 0.56
C SER A 772 -10.44 39.73 1.87
N CYS A 773 -11.16 38.60 2.00
CA CYS A 773 -11.25 37.84 3.23
C CYS A 773 -11.12 36.32 3.03
N VAL A 774 -10.82 35.63 4.13
CA VAL A 774 -10.81 34.17 4.24
C VAL A 774 -11.56 33.73 5.51
N VAL A 775 -12.31 32.62 5.41
CA VAL A 775 -13.00 32.01 6.56
C VAL A 775 -12.13 30.91 7.13
N SER A 776 -12.01 30.87 8.45
CA SER A 776 -11.30 29.84 9.21
C SER A 776 -12.19 29.35 10.35
N PHE A 777 -12.17 28.06 10.65
CA PHE A 777 -13.07 27.46 11.62
C PHE A 777 -12.48 26.20 12.25
N TYR A 778 -12.85 25.92 13.50
CA TYR A 778 -12.35 24.77 14.26
C TYR A 778 -13.38 24.29 15.28
N LEU A 779 -13.27 23.02 15.69
CA LEU A 779 -14.07 22.44 16.76
C LEU A 779 -13.26 22.41 18.05
N SER A 780 -13.83 22.96 19.13
CA SER A 780 -13.36 22.77 20.50
C SER A 780 -14.17 21.66 21.16
N THR A 781 -13.54 20.79 21.96
CA THR A 781 -14.26 19.75 22.74
C THR A 781 -13.93 19.85 24.22
N ASP A 782 -14.80 19.32 25.08
CA ASP A 782 -14.56 19.24 26.54
C ASP A 782 -13.42 18.26 26.92
N SER A 783 -12.88 17.54 25.93
CA SER A 783 -11.81 16.56 26.07
C SER A 783 -10.50 17.06 25.46
N GLN A 784 -9.38 16.40 25.75
CA GLN A 784 -8.10 16.69 25.08
C GLN A 784 -8.04 16.23 23.60
N LEU A 785 -9.19 15.94 22.96
CA LEU A 785 -9.25 15.61 21.55
C LEU A 785 -9.01 16.86 20.71
N SER A 786 -7.88 16.88 19.99
CA SER A 786 -7.57 17.92 19.01
C SER A 786 -8.37 17.69 17.72
N SER A 787 -9.14 18.70 17.32
CA SER A 787 -9.67 18.84 15.95
C SER A 787 -8.82 19.89 15.22
N PRO A 788 -8.35 19.64 13.99
CA PRO A 788 -7.53 20.61 13.27
C PRO A 788 -8.38 21.82 12.84
N THR A 789 -7.74 22.98 12.76
CA THR A 789 -8.33 24.15 12.10
C THR A 789 -8.47 23.90 10.62
N ASN A 790 -9.63 24.24 10.07
CA ASN A 790 -9.93 24.18 8.65
C ASN A 790 -10.30 25.59 8.14
N TYR A 791 -10.37 25.75 6.82
CA TYR A 791 -10.58 27.03 6.16
C TYR A 791 -11.39 26.86 4.88
N HIS A 792 -11.97 27.97 4.43
CA HIS A 792 -12.70 28.09 3.18
C HIS A 792 -12.33 29.40 2.47
N PHE A 793 -11.97 29.31 1.19
CA PHE A 793 -11.66 30.46 0.35
C PHE A 793 -12.93 30.93 -0.37
N LEU A 794 -13.33 32.17 -0.13
CA LEU A 794 -14.56 32.76 -0.66
C LEU A 794 -14.49 33.15 -2.15
N SER A 795 -13.29 33.08 -2.74
CA SER A 795 -12.99 33.28 -4.16
C SER A 795 -11.65 32.65 -4.53
N SER A 796 -11.37 32.57 -5.85
CA SER A 796 -10.07 32.19 -6.42
C SER A 796 -8.95 33.07 -5.86
N LEU A 797 -7.83 32.47 -5.44
CA LEU A 797 -6.71 33.21 -4.83
C LEU A 797 -6.01 34.13 -5.83
N SER A 798 -6.09 33.80 -7.13
CA SER A 798 -5.62 34.67 -8.23
C SER A 798 -6.35 36.02 -8.31
N GLU A 799 -7.59 36.10 -7.80
CA GLU A 799 -8.43 37.31 -7.79
C GLU A 799 -8.42 38.08 -6.46
N THR A 800 -7.65 37.63 -5.46
CA THR A 800 -7.68 38.22 -4.12
C THR A 800 -7.16 39.66 -4.08
N VAL A 801 -7.73 40.45 -3.16
CA VAL A 801 -7.41 41.87 -2.96
C VAL A 801 -6.94 42.07 -1.53
N GLY A 802 -5.78 42.72 -1.36
CA GLY A 802 -5.16 42.92 -0.03
C GLY A 802 -4.34 41.74 0.47
N LEU A 803 -4.14 40.69 -0.35
CA LEU A 803 -3.15 39.64 -0.07
C LEU A 803 -1.74 40.19 -0.32
N HIS A 804 -1.03 40.45 0.77
CA HIS A 804 0.31 41.01 0.75
C HIS A 804 1.38 39.91 0.83
N LYS A 805 2.58 40.20 0.32
CA LYS A 805 3.74 39.31 0.46
C LYS A 805 4.13 39.20 1.93
N ALA A 806 4.09 37.98 2.47
CA ALA A 806 4.42 37.70 3.85
C ALA A 806 5.94 37.60 4.02
N HIS A 807 6.49 38.33 5.00
CA HIS A 807 7.86 38.10 5.46
C HIS A 807 7.81 37.08 6.59
N ILE A 808 8.19 35.84 6.28
CA ILE A 808 8.23 34.74 7.25
C ILE A 808 9.68 34.54 7.71
N THR A 809 9.91 34.59 9.01
CA THR A 809 11.19 34.24 9.64
C THR A 809 11.02 32.98 10.49
N ALA A 810 12.11 32.23 10.68
CA ALA A 810 12.11 31.00 11.46
C ALA A 810 13.31 30.97 12.41
N VAL A 811 13.07 30.66 13.69
CA VAL A 811 14.13 30.35 14.66
C VAL A 811 14.16 28.84 14.87
N ILE A 812 15.30 28.21 14.58
CA ILE A 812 15.48 26.75 14.74
C ILE A 812 16.11 26.46 16.10
N SER A 813 15.49 25.58 16.89
CA SER A 813 16.01 25.10 18.19
C SER A 813 15.93 23.58 18.28
N GLN A 814 16.86 22.94 19.01
CA GLN A 814 16.83 21.50 19.24
C GLN A 814 16.06 21.18 20.54
N GLN A 815 15.12 20.25 20.47
CA GLN A 815 14.29 19.80 21.60
C GLN A 815 14.42 18.28 21.75
N GLY A 816 15.51 17.83 22.39
CA GLY A 816 15.84 16.41 22.49
C GLY A 816 16.13 15.79 21.13
N ASN A 817 15.26 14.89 20.67
CA ASN A 817 15.37 14.18 19.39
C ASN A 817 14.62 14.87 18.22
N THR A 818 13.92 15.97 18.47
CA THR A 818 13.25 16.78 17.44
C THR A 818 13.85 18.18 17.39
N PHE A 819 13.47 18.96 16.38
CA PHE A 819 13.84 20.37 16.26
C PHE A 819 12.57 21.21 16.18
N ALA A 820 12.46 22.29 16.95
CA ALA A 820 11.39 23.25 16.79
C ALA A 820 11.80 24.34 15.80
N PHE A 821 10.83 24.75 14.98
CA PHE A 821 10.89 25.86 14.04
C PHE A 821 9.82 26.85 14.51
N ASP A 822 10.27 27.89 15.21
CA ASP A 822 9.42 28.96 15.70
C ASP A 822 9.29 30.01 14.58
N LEU A 823 8.15 30.01 13.91
CA LEU A 823 7.85 30.88 12.78
C LEU A 823 7.21 32.19 13.25
N GLU A 824 7.60 33.32 12.65
CA GLU A 824 6.88 34.59 12.73
C GLU A 824 6.57 35.11 11.31
N THR A 825 5.34 35.57 11.06
CA THR A 825 4.88 36.14 9.79
C THR A 825 4.42 37.60 9.94
N SER A 826 4.67 38.42 8.92
CA SER A 826 4.19 39.82 8.86
C SER A 826 2.74 39.97 8.38
N ALA A 827 2.15 38.96 7.75
CA ALA A 827 0.81 38.98 7.15
C ALA A 827 0.21 37.58 7.07
N VAL A 828 -1.09 37.47 6.76
CA VAL A 828 -1.75 36.18 6.52
C VAL A 828 -1.07 35.49 5.32
N ALA A 829 -0.56 34.29 5.52
CA ALA A 829 0.22 33.57 4.51
C ALA A 829 -0.48 32.24 4.12
N PRO A 830 -1.08 32.17 2.91
CA PRO A 830 -1.56 30.91 2.36
C PRO A 830 -0.42 29.94 2.02
N PHE A 831 -0.65 28.66 2.29
CA PHE A 831 0.21 27.54 1.90
C PHE A 831 1.68 27.68 2.29
N VAL A 832 1.96 28.02 3.55
CA VAL A 832 3.33 28.11 4.09
C VAL A 832 4.01 26.76 3.99
N TRP A 833 4.99 26.66 3.10
CA TRP A 833 5.76 25.46 2.83
C TRP A 833 7.19 25.58 3.38
N LEU A 834 7.55 24.61 4.21
CA LEU A 834 8.84 24.46 4.87
C LEU A 834 9.58 23.29 4.20
N ASP A 835 10.79 23.52 3.72
CA ASP A 835 11.64 22.48 3.13
C ASP A 835 13.06 22.56 3.71
N VAL A 836 13.66 21.39 3.96
CA VAL A 836 15.06 21.23 4.43
C VAL A 836 15.88 20.37 3.45
N GLY A 837 15.50 20.43 2.18
CA GLY A 837 16.17 19.76 1.08
C GLY A 837 16.01 18.25 1.16
N SER A 838 17.15 17.54 1.24
CA SER A 838 17.23 16.09 1.27
C SER A 838 17.45 15.50 2.68
N ILE A 839 17.41 16.32 3.74
CA ILE A 839 17.56 15.85 5.12
C ILE A 839 16.40 14.91 5.46
N PRO A 840 16.64 13.62 5.81
CA PRO A 840 15.57 12.65 6.03
C PRO A 840 14.74 13.01 7.27
N GLY A 841 13.46 13.30 7.07
CA GLY A 841 12.51 13.65 8.12
C GLY A 841 11.25 14.30 7.55
N ARG A 842 10.33 14.66 8.45
CA ARG A 842 9.10 15.40 8.11
C ARG A 842 8.73 16.39 9.22
N PHE A 843 8.01 17.44 8.88
CA PHE A 843 7.49 18.41 9.86
C PHE A 843 6.27 17.91 10.67
N SER A 844 5.93 18.61 11.75
CA SER A 844 4.69 18.44 12.52
C SER A 844 3.50 19.09 11.85
N ASP A 845 3.71 19.99 10.89
CA ASP A 845 2.69 20.52 10.01
C ASP A 845 3.35 21.21 8.82
N ASN A 846 2.67 21.30 7.68
CA ASN A 846 3.21 21.99 6.50
C ASN A 846 2.10 22.33 5.48
N GLY A 847 2.34 23.33 4.63
CA GLY A 847 1.37 23.80 3.62
C GLY A 847 0.13 24.49 4.22
N PHE A 848 0.17 24.86 5.49
CA PHE A 848 -0.98 25.43 6.20
C PHE A 848 -1.25 26.89 5.79
N LEU A 849 -2.51 27.32 5.95
CA LEU A 849 -2.87 28.73 6.00
C LEU A 849 -2.46 29.29 7.37
N MET A 850 -1.51 30.23 7.38
CA MET A 850 -1.03 30.88 8.60
C MET A 850 -1.76 32.22 8.78
N THR A 851 -2.80 32.22 9.63
CA THR A 851 -3.52 33.45 10.07
C THR A 851 -2.97 34.03 11.38
N GLU A 852 -2.20 33.25 12.13
CA GLU A 852 -1.58 33.64 13.40
C GLU A 852 -0.20 34.27 13.18
N ARG A 853 0.18 35.26 13.99
CA ARG A 853 1.50 35.92 13.89
C ARG A 853 2.65 34.94 14.08
N THR A 854 2.53 34.03 15.04
CA THR A 854 3.60 33.10 15.42
C THR A 854 3.08 31.66 15.47
N ARG A 855 3.84 30.71 14.90
CA ARG A 855 3.50 29.28 14.91
C ARG A 855 4.76 28.44 15.12
N THR A 856 4.75 27.56 16.11
CA THR A 856 5.82 26.56 16.30
C THR A 856 5.43 25.28 15.57
N VAL A 857 6.33 24.76 14.74
CA VAL A 857 6.24 23.37 14.22
C VAL A 857 7.50 22.58 14.55
N LEU A 858 7.38 21.27 14.72
CA LEU A 858 8.52 20.39 14.99
C LEU A 858 9.00 19.72 13.70
N PHE A 859 10.28 19.40 13.61
CA PHE A 859 10.84 18.49 12.60
C PHE A 859 11.24 17.18 13.27
N TYR A 860 10.80 16.07 12.69
CA TYR A 860 11.07 14.70 13.14
C TYR A 860 12.12 14.08 12.21
N PRO A 861 13.39 14.03 12.62
CA PRO A 861 14.44 13.41 11.82
C PRO A 861 14.27 11.88 11.75
N TRP A 862 14.47 11.31 10.57
CA TRP A 862 14.54 9.85 10.35
C TRP A 862 15.97 9.32 10.37
N GLN A 863 16.94 10.22 10.29
CA GLN A 863 18.38 9.96 10.45
C GLN A 863 18.99 11.09 11.29
N PRO A 864 20.09 10.86 12.02
CA PRO A 864 20.76 11.90 12.78
C PRO A 864 21.07 13.12 11.90
N THR A 865 20.75 14.31 12.41
CA THR A 865 20.97 15.61 11.78
C THR A 865 21.25 16.66 12.87
N SER A 866 21.82 17.80 12.50
CA SER A 866 22.12 18.90 13.39
C SER A 866 21.29 20.14 13.09
N LYS A 867 21.19 21.03 14.09
CA LYS A 867 20.61 22.37 13.92
C LYS A 867 21.27 23.13 12.74
N SER A 868 22.59 23.05 12.60
CA SER A 868 23.34 23.77 11.55
C SER A 868 23.02 23.26 10.14
N GLU A 869 22.82 21.95 9.97
CA GLU A 869 22.45 21.38 8.66
C GLU A 869 21.02 21.78 8.26
N LEU A 870 20.11 21.82 9.24
CA LEU A 870 18.75 22.32 9.06
C LEU A 870 18.77 23.81 8.71
N GLU A 871 19.48 24.67 9.46
CA GLU A 871 19.63 26.10 9.18
C GLU A 871 20.21 26.38 7.78
N GLN A 872 21.20 25.60 7.34
CA GLN A 872 21.81 25.75 6.02
C GLN A 872 20.89 25.29 4.87
N SER A 873 20.03 24.29 5.11
CA SER A 873 19.17 23.68 4.09
C SER A 873 17.76 24.26 4.05
N PHE A 874 17.36 25.00 5.09
CA PHE A 874 16.01 25.49 5.29
C PHE A 874 15.59 26.52 4.24
N ARG A 875 14.37 26.34 3.74
CA ARG A 875 13.65 27.28 2.89
C ARG A 875 12.21 27.36 3.38
N VAL A 876 11.67 28.57 3.39
CA VAL A 876 10.24 28.83 3.54
C VAL A 876 9.71 29.44 2.25
N THR A 877 8.47 29.12 1.89
CA THR A 877 7.78 29.66 0.71
C THR A 877 6.29 29.80 1.03
N SER A 878 5.70 30.93 0.66
CA SER A 878 4.27 31.21 0.74
C SER A 878 3.73 31.55 -0.65
N LEU A 879 2.40 31.59 -0.81
CA LEU A 879 1.79 31.79 -2.13
C LEU A 879 2.18 33.12 -2.81
N MET A 880 2.52 34.15 -2.05
CA MET A 880 2.95 35.46 -2.59
C MET A 880 4.47 35.56 -2.82
N ASP A 881 5.23 34.49 -2.56
CA ASP A 881 6.67 34.47 -2.84
C ASP A 881 6.99 34.24 -4.31
N ILE A 882 6.07 33.59 -5.04
CA ILE A 882 6.23 33.08 -6.41
C ILE A 882 5.63 33.97 -7.51
N TYR A 883 4.94 35.05 -7.10
CA TYR A 883 4.41 36.12 -7.95
C TYR A 883 5.27 37.39 -7.83
#